data_AF-A0A0S8F1B4-F1
#
_entry.id   AF-A0A0S8F1B4-F1
#
_cell.length_a   1.000
_cell.length_b   1.000
_cell.length_c   1.000
_cell.angle_alpha   90.00
_cell.angle_beta   90.00
_cell.angle_gamma   90.00
#
_symmetry.space_group_name_H-M   'P 1'
#
loop_
_entity.id
_entity.type
_entity.pdbx_description
1 polymer ?
#
loop_
_entity_poly.entity_id
_entity_poly.type
_entity_poly.pdbx_seq_one_letter_code
_entity_poly.pdbx_strand_id
1 'polypeptide(L)'
;MSVLASLLVRDQVIPVERVQQAIQEQVMRTGNLDTVLLELGYLVENQMNAYCAAVYGLLPATRDEVMKVPLSTIRVLPREFAVRHRLIPVARTEDAVVLAVDRPLPDATLREIAIELGIDPVQRIICSVRVEAGLALHYDIEMTTRMRHLAERLDAAEPGPIPYVAPFEGVGKRSSLPPKKEISGSFPRVDSSIPAPVGIADTEPPPQILPQIGSSVPAGTFRDSRPGTPSRRRSEPTGGVLNASRYSLPPRPPELLGRPSARRHVSHATTEPPSKRRPRSSAPPGSASGWRPAPAPSSTPRHSVPSDARRENDGSALSHDVVSLGRGAPISAPPNAHLEPAGRRWEPAPPPTLSEDSLPSIIVDVGDDVEALVAELRDAGPEDERVILPVLGVGEAALPALAREFPGNLWFDRNEPHARVPAGRDLSPVARAFVAFGQRSVAYLIPLLEHEDADRRYYATILASEFVHPDLVQPVGRRIFDSDPGVRSNAYRALSVLYACEVEFMQLIERLRASARDGRKLAPQVISVEALGRLRDVDSFEFFVSLLDSPEDRVIRAAHASLVRLSCQDFGTNKKKWTTWYDKHGRRHRVEWLIDGLMHPDERLRRRASDELKHLTQEYFGYDPGLSKKEREAVQKKYRTWWQSVGFRMFVDSEGDDPGQVHGR
;
A
#
# COMPACT_ATOMS: atom_id res chain seq x y z
N MET A 1 24.14 33.29 -0.62
CA MET A 1 23.15 32.95 -1.67
C MET A 1 22.07 32.06 -1.04
N SER A 2 20.90 31.92 -1.66
CA SER A 2 19.92 30.90 -1.22
C SER A 2 20.38 29.51 -1.66
N VAL A 3 19.91 28.46 -0.98
CA VAL A 3 20.24 27.07 -1.34
C VAL A 3 19.76 26.75 -2.77
N LEU A 4 18.57 27.24 -3.14
CA LEU A 4 18.01 27.14 -4.50
C LEU A 4 18.94 27.74 -5.56
N ALA A 5 19.47 28.95 -5.31
CA ALA A 5 20.43 29.59 -6.21
C ALA A 5 21.72 28.77 -6.36
N SER A 6 22.23 28.20 -5.27
CA SER A 6 23.43 27.36 -5.32
C SER A 6 23.22 26.05 -6.10
N LEU A 7 22.06 25.39 -5.98
CA LEU A 7 21.72 24.20 -6.76
C LEU A 7 21.63 24.51 -8.27
N LEU A 8 20.94 25.58 -8.63
CA LEU A 8 20.74 25.99 -10.03
C LEU A 8 22.05 26.37 -10.76
N VAL A 9 23.04 26.88 -10.01
CA VAL A 9 24.40 27.14 -10.51
C VAL A 9 25.24 25.86 -10.54
N ARG A 10 25.18 25.01 -9.49
CA ARG A 10 25.89 23.72 -9.43
C ARG A 10 25.58 22.85 -10.65
N ASP A 11 24.30 22.75 -10.98
CA ASP A 11 23.77 21.88 -12.03
C ASP A 11 23.71 22.60 -13.40
N GLN A 12 24.33 23.78 -13.51
CA GLN A 12 24.49 24.62 -14.71
C GLN A 12 23.19 25.01 -15.45
N VAL A 13 22.01 24.81 -14.84
CA VAL A 13 20.71 25.11 -15.45
C VAL A 13 20.50 26.62 -15.65
N ILE A 14 21.06 27.46 -14.78
CA ILE A 14 21.07 28.92 -14.96
C ILE A 14 22.49 29.47 -14.73
N PRO A 15 23.05 30.27 -15.67
CA PRO A 15 24.35 30.93 -15.46
C PRO A 15 24.28 31.98 -14.35
N VAL A 16 25.41 32.21 -13.68
CA VAL A 16 25.50 32.98 -12.41
C VAL A 16 24.92 34.39 -12.55
N GLU A 17 25.09 35.03 -13.70
CA GLU A 17 24.63 36.39 -14.01
C GLU A 17 23.11 36.49 -13.98
N ARG A 18 22.40 35.48 -14.53
CA ARG A 18 20.93 35.41 -14.48
C ARG A 18 20.42 35.12 -13.06
N VAL A 19 21.16 34.35 -12.27
CA VAL A 19 20.83 34.11 -10.85
C VAL A 19 21.03 35.39 -10.03
N GLN A 20 22.08 36.17 -10.29
CA GLN A 20 22.29 37.49 -9.69
C GLN A 20 21.19 38.47 -10.09
N GLN A 21 20.80 38.53 -11.37
CA GLN A 21 19.68 39.34 -11.86
C GLN A 21 18.36 38.97 -11.15
N ALA A 22 18.06 37.68 -11.01
CA ALA A 22 16.86 37.21 -10.31
C ALA A 22 16.87 37.58 -8.82
N ILE A 23 18.02 37.55 -8.15
CA ILE A 23 18.16 38.01 -6.75
C ILE A 23 17.97 39.54 -6.65
N GLN A 24 18.48 40.31 -7.60
CA GLN A 24 18.28 41.77 -7.64
C GLN A 24 16.80 42.14 -7.88
N GLU A 25 16.13 41.44 -8.81
CA GLU A 25 14.69 41.56 -9.03
C GLU A 25 13.86 41.10 -7.82
N GLN A 26 14.33 40.08 -7.06
CA GLN A 26 13.70 39.65 -5.81
C GLN A 26 13.72 40.75 -4.74
N VAL A 27 14.83 41.50 -4.63
CA VAL A 27 14.94 42.65 -3.71
C VAL A 27 14.01 43.79 -4.15
N MET A 28 13.92 44.07 -5.46
CA MET A 28 13.07 45.14 -5.99
C MET A 28 11.56 44.83 -5.90
N ARG A 29 11.16 43.59 -6.21
CA ARG A 29 9.75 43.18 -6.30
C ARG A 29 9.17 42.62 -5.00
N THR A 30 10.03 42.22 -4.05
CA THR A 30 9.72 41.47 -2.83
C THR A 30 9.03 40.13 -3.09
N GLY A 31 9.57 39.02 -2.58
CA GLY A 31 8.95 37.70 -2.72
C GLY A 31 9.94 36.54 -2.61
N ASN A 32 9.48 35.34 -2.96
CA ASN A 32 10.31 34.14 -3.03
C ASN A 32 11.09 34.07 -4.36
N LEU A 33 12.29 33.49 -4.35
CA LEU A 33 13.16 33.42 -5.53
C LEU A 33 12.60 32.48 -6.63
N ASP A 34 11.89 31.42 -6.25
CA ASP A 34 11.19 30.52 -7.18
C ASP A 34 10.24 31.30 -8.11
N THR A 35 9.49 32.22 -7.52
CA THR A 35 8.46 33.02 -8.16
C THR A 35 9.09 34.00 -9.14
N VAL A 36 10.19 34.65 -8.76
CA VAL A 36 10.92 35.59 -9.65
C VAL A 36 11.61 34.87 -10.80
N LEU A 37 12.19 33.69 -10.58
CA LEU A 37 12.81 32.87 -11.62
C LEU A 37 11.79 32.36 -12.65
N LEU A 38 10.57 32.03 -12.21
CA LEU A 38 9.44 31.71 -13.09
C LEU A 38 8.90 32.96 -13.82
N GLU A 39 8.81 34.12 -13.14
CA GLU A 39 8.39 35.38 -13.76
C GLU A 39 9.30 35.80 -14.92
N LEU A 40 10.62 35.62 -14.75
CA LEU A 40 11.66 35.89 -15.75
C LEU A 40 11.76 34.79 -16.82
N GLY A 41 11.05 33.66 -16.68
CA GLY A 41 11.02 32.57 -17.66
C GLY A 41 12.34 31.80 -17.79
N TYR A 42 13.17 31.75 -16.73
CA TYR A 42 14.46 31.06 -16.79
C TYR A 42 14.38 29.54 -16.54
N LEU A 43 13.25 29.06 -16.03
CA LEU A 43 12.98 27.65 -15.68
C LEU A 43 11.55 27.28 -16.07
N VAL A 44 11.34 26.02 -16.44
CA VAL A 44 10.00 25.43 -16.63
C VAL A 44 9.43 24.98 -15.28
N GLU A 45 8.12 24.90 -15.12
CA GLU A 45 7.48 24.74 -13.80
C GLU A 45 7.86 23.44 -13.08
N ASN A 46 7.76 22.28 -13.73
CA ASN A 46 8.12 21.00 -13.11
C ASN A 46 9.64 20.90 -12.83
N GLN A 47 10.47 21.60 -13.61
CA GLN A 47 11.89 21.74 -13.35
C GLN A 47 12.12 22.59 -12.08
N MET A 48 11.42 23.72 -11.92
CA MET A 48 11.45 24.52 -10.69
C MET A 48 10.99 23.71 -9.47
N ASN A 49 9.94 22.90 -9.61
CA ASN A 49 9.43 22.04 -8.54
C ASN A 49 10.52 21.06 -8.06
N ALA A 50 11.24 20.42 -8.98
CA ALA A 50 12.37 19.53 -8.66
C ALA A 50 13.49 20.24 -7.87
N TYR A 51 13.92 21.42 -8.33
CA TYR A 51 14.94 22.21 -7.63
C TYR A 51 14.47 22.70 -6.25
N CYS A 52 13.20 23.10 -6.11
CA CYS A 52 12.62 23.46 -4.81
C CYS A 52 12.54 22.25 -3.86
N ALA A 53 12.24 21.05 -4.36
CA ALA A 53 12.19 19.83 -3.56
C ALA A 53 13.57 19.39 -3.05
N ALA A 54 14.60 19.50 -3.91
CA ALA A 54 15.99 19.20 -3.58
C ALA A 54 16.59 20.11 -2.48
N VAL A 55 16.09 21.34 -2.32
CA VAL A 55 16.44 22.22 -1.17
C VAL A 55 16.03 21.61 0.18
N TYR A 56 14.98 20.78 0.20
CA TYR A 56 14.40 20.24 1.43
C TYR A 56 14.57 18.72 1.60
N GLY A 57 15.22 18.04 0.64
CA GLY A 57 15.38 16.59 0.65
C GLY A 57 14.07 15.82 0.47
N LEU A 58 13.06 16.43 -0.14
CA LEU A 58 11.75 15.86 -0.39
C LEU A 58 11.54 15.57 -1.87
N LEU A 59 10.46 14.85 -2.20
CA LEU A 59 10.04 14.63 -3.58
C LEU A 59 9.25 15.85 -4.11
N PRO A 60 9.40 16.22 -5.40
CA PRO A 60 8.56 17.22 -6.03
C PRO A 60 7.16 16.69 -6.34
N ALA A 61 6.19 17.59 -6.53
CA ALA A 61 4.91 17.31 -7.19
C ALA A 61 4.86 17.97 -8.58
N THR A 62 4.06 17.41 -9.49
CA THR A 62 3.82 18.03 -10.82
C THR A 62 2.72 19.10 -10.76
N ARG A 63 2.66 19.97 -11.78
CA ARG A 63 1.47 20.82 -12.03
C ARG A 63 0.18 20.00 -12.02
N ASP A 64 0.15 18.90 -12.77
CA ASP A 64 -1.02 18.06 -12.96
C ASP A 64 -1.48 17.39 -11.66
N GLU A 65 -0.56 16.92 -10.83
CA GLU A 65 -0.86 16.35 -9.51
C GLU A 65 -1.54 17.36 -8.57
N VAL A 66 -1.38 18.66 -8.76
CA VAL A 66 -2.05 19.70 -7.96
C VAL A 66 -3.30 20.27 -8.65
N MET A 67 -3.33 20.38 -9.98
CA MET A 67 -4.48 20.95 -10.69
C MET A 67 -5.58 19.91 -11.00
N LYS A 68 -5.23 18.64 -11.24
CA LYS A 68 -6.16 17.57 -11.64
C LYS A 68 -6.57 16.65 -10.48
N VAL A 69 -6.53 17.15 -9.24
CA VAL A 69 -6.84 16.37 -8.03
C VAL A 69 -8.32 15.94 -8.01
N PRO A 70 -8.62 14.65 -7.76
CA PRO A 70 -10.00 14.19 -7.54
C PRO A 70 -10.66 14.87 -6.33
N LEU A 71 -11.94 15.24 -6.47
CA LEU A 71 -12.69 15.93 -5.40
C LEU A 71 -12.79 15.12 -4.09
N SER A 72 -12.70 13.78 -4.17
CA SER A 72 -12.59 12.87 -3.03
C SER A 72 -11.32 13.12 -2.21
N THR A 73 -10.20 13.37 -2.86
CA THR A 73 -8.90 13.68 -2.22
C THR A 73 -8.91 15.08 -1.60
N ILE A 74 -9.50 16.09 -2.26
CA ILE A 74 -9.67 17.44 -1.69
C ILE A 74 -10.50 17.41 -0.40
N ARG A 75 -11.60 16.64 -0.38
CA ARG A 75 -12.49 16.48 0.79
C ARG A 75 -11.84 15.78 1.98
N VAL A 76 -10.65 15.21 1.84
CA VAL A 76 -9.90 14.63 2.96
C VAL A 76 -9.54 15.68 4.01
N LEU A 77 -9.27 16.92 3.58
CA LEU A 77 -8.72 17.96 4.43
C LEU A 77 -9.66 19.17 4.52
N PRO A 78 -10.07 19.63 5.72
CA PRO A 78 -10.92 20.80 5.89
C PRO A 78 -10.34 22.07 5.27
N ARG A 79 -11.21 22.93 4.71
CA ARG A 79 -10.82 24.19 4.06
C ARG A 79 -9.97 25.08 4.97
N GLU A 80 -10.37 25.18 6.24
CA GLU A 80 -9.70 25.97 7.27
C GLU A 80 -8.27 25.47 7.53
N PHE A 81 -8.03 24.17 7.31
CA PHE A 81 -6.71 23.54 7.45
C PHE A 81 -5.85 23.79 6.20
N ALA A 82 -6.42 23.64 5.00
CA ALA A 82 -5.73 23.94 3.73
C ALA A 82 -5.26 25.40 3.67
N VAL A 83 -6.15 26.33 4.04
CA VAL A 83 -5.84 27.77 4.16
C VAL A 83 -4.72 28.02 5.17
N ARG A 84 -4.87 27.51 6.40
CA ARG A 84 -3.96 27.82 7.52
C ARG A 84 -2.54 27.32 7.29
N HIS A 85 -2.39 26.15 6.67
CA HIS A 85 -1.09 25.49 6.49
C HIS A 85 -0.56 25.54 5.05
N ARG A 86 -1.27 26.22 4.12
CA ARG A 86 -0.93 26.36 2.69
C ARG A 86 -0.54 25.02 2.05
N LEU A 87 -1.46 24.06 2.14
CA LEU A 87 -1.27 22.70 1.67
C LEU A 87 -2.46 22.19 0.89
N ILE A 88 -2.22 21.27 -0.04
CA ILE A 88 -3.25 20.64 -0.88
C ILE A 88 -3.03 19.12 -0.83
N PRO A 89 -4.03 18.30 -0.46
CA PRO A 89 -3.91 16.85 -0.61
C PRO A 89 -3.99 16.50 -2.11
N VAL A 90 -2.97 15.80 -2.63
CA VAL A 90 -2.87 15.44 -4.07
C VAL A 90 -3.16 13.97 -4.34
N ALA A 91 -2.86 13.08 -3.39
CA ALA A 91 -3.24 11.68 -3.43
C ALA A 91 -3.54 11.16 -2.01
N ARG A 92 -4.34 10.11 -1.91
CA ARG A 92 -4.62 9.39 -0.65
C ARG A 92 -4.50 7.89 -0.87
N THR A 93 -3.90 7.19 0.09
CA THR A 93 -3.91 5.73 0.20
C THR A 93 -4.62 5.33 1.50
N GLU A 94 -4.62 4.04 1.85
CA GLU A 94 -5.17 3.59 3.15
C GLU A 94 -4.34 4.08 4.34
N ASP A 95 -3.00 4.10 4.20
CA ASP A 95 -2.08 4.41 5.29
C ASP A 95 -1.61 5.87 5.31
N ALA A 96 -1.62 6.56 4.16
CA ALA A 96 -1.00 7.87 4.02
C ALA A 96 -1.80 8.86 3.15
N VAL A 97 -1.58 10.15 3.37
CA VAL A 97 -2.04 11.24 2.49
C VAL A 97 -0.84 12.01 1.93
N VAL A 98 -0.79 12.17 0.62
CA VAL A 98 0.26 12.96 -0.05
C VAL A 98 -0.20 14.41 -0.12
N LEU A 99 0.58 15.31 0.47
CA LEU A 99 0.30 16.74 0.58
C LEU A 99 1.33 17.53 -0.24
N ALA A 100 0.86 18.30 -1.22
CA ALA A 100 1.67 19.31 -1.90
C ALA A 100 1.74 20.58 -1.03
N VAL A 101 2.96 21.08 -0.81
CA VAL A 101 3.26 22.22 0.05
C VAL A 101 4.34 23.13 -0.57
N ASP A 102 4.32 24.43 -0.27
CA ASP A 102 5.39 25.36 -0.73
C ASP A 102 6.70 25.18 0.05
N ARG A 103 6.59 24.75 1.32
CA ARG A 103 7.69 24.49 2.25
C ARG A 103 7.32 23.33 3.19
N PRO A 104 8.30 22.59 3.75
CA PRO A 104 8.01 21.52 4.70
C PRO A 104 7.32 22.03 5.96
N LEU A 105 6.20 21.39 6.31
CA LEU A 105 5.44 21.63 7.53
C LEU A 105 6.24 21.19 8.77
N PRO A 106 6.06 21.85 9.94
CA PRO A 106 6.66 21.39 11.19
C PRO A 106 6.07 20.06 11.65
N ASP A 107 6.87 19.22 12.32
CA ASP A 107 6.46 17.90 12.82
C ASP A 107 5.24 17.95 13.76
N ALA A 108 5.01 19.09 14.44
CA ALA A 108 3.82 19.32 15.25
C ALA A 108 2.54 19.33 14.38
N THR A 109 2.57 20.04 13.25
CA THR A 109 1.47 20.07 12.27
C THR A 109 1.31 18.71 11.58
N LEU A 110 2.40 17.99 11.30
CA LEU A 110 2.30 16.63 10.75
C LEU A 110 1.60 15.67 11.74
N ARG A 111 1.90 15.77 13.04
CA ARG A 111 1.18 15.00 14.07
C ARG A 111 -0.29 15.42 14.21
N GLU A 112 -0.60 16.71 14.10
CA GLU A 112 -1.97 17.23 14.09
C GLU A 112 -2.77 16.64 12.92
N ILE A 113 -2.21 16.66 11.70
CA ILE A 113 -2.82 16.04 10.50
C ILE A 113 -3.00 14.53 10.69
N ALA A 114 -1.99 13.82 11.19
CA ALA A 114 -2.04 12.37 11.37
C ALA A 114 -3.13 11.94 12.37
N ILE A 115 -3.34 12.73 13.43
CA ILE A 115 -4.39 12.50 14.44
C ILE A 115 -5.78 12.79 13.85
N GLU A 116 -5.95 13.94 13.18
CA GLU A 116 -7.26 14.39 12.66
C GLU A 116 -7.76 13.51 11.50
N LEU A 117 -6.85 13.04 10.63
CA LEU A 117 -7.19 12.25 9.44
C LEU A 117 -7.09 10.72 9.64
N GLY A 118 -6.41 10.28 10.71
CA GLY A 118 -6.13 8.86 10.97
C GLY A 118 -5.16 8.19 10.00
N ILE A 119 -4.45 8.96 9.17
CA ILE A 119 -3.52 8.53 8.11
C ILE A 119 -2.28 9.43 8.11
N ASP A 120 -1.13 8.88 7.77
CA ASP A 120 0.15 9.55 7.92
C ASP A 120 0.44 10.55 6.77
N PRO A 121 0.81 11.82 7.06
CA PRO A 121 1.07 12.83 6.03
C PRO A 121 2.45 12.67 5.38
N VAL A 122 2.45 12.34 4.09
CA VAL A 122 3.60 12.39 3.18
C VAL A 122 3.66 13.76 2.52
N GLN A 123 4.83 14.40 2.52
CA GLN A 123 5.00 15.73 1.93
C GLN A 123 5.69 15.68 0.57
N ARG A 124 5.17 16.46 -0.38
CA ARG A 124 5.83 16.79 -1.65
C ARG A 124 5.91 18.31 -1.81
N ILE A 125 7.00 18.78 -2.43
CA ILE A 125 7.25 20.21 -2.63
C ILE A 125 6.76 20.64 -4.02
N ILE A 126 6.11 21.81 -4.09
CA ILE A 126 5.74 22.45 -5.35
C ILE A 126 5.94 23.98 -5.24
N CYS A 127 6.16 24.67 -6.36
CA CYS A 127 6.42 26.10 -6.36
C CYS A 127 5.26 26.94 -5.76
N SER A 128 5.61 28.09 -5.17
CA SER A 128 4.70 28.94 -4.39
C SER A 128 3.42 29.33 -5.15
N VAL A 129 3.55 29.58 -6.46
CA VAL A 129 2.43 29.95 -7.35
C VAL A 129 1.44 28.81 -7.55
N ARG A 130 1.88 27.55 -7.64
CA ARG A 130 0.98 26.42 -7.90
C ARG A 130 0.21 26.00 -6.66
N VAL A 131 0.76 26.21 -5.47
CA VAL A 131 -0.01 26.11 -4.20
C VAL A 131 -1.13 27.15 -4.18
N GLU A 132 -0.88 28.41 -4.55
CA GLU A 132 -1.95 29.42 -4.60
C GLU A 132 -3.00 29.15 -5.68
N ALA A 133 -2.58 28.69 -6.87
CA ALA A 133 -3.51 28.31 -7.94
C ALA A 133 -4.40 27.12 -7.56
N GLY A 134 -3.84 26.08 -6.93
CA GLY A 134 -4.60 24.92 -6.47
C GLY A 134 -5.47 25.21 -5.24
N LEU A 135 -5.03 26.09 -4.33
CA LEU A 135 -5.86 26.59 -3.22
C LEU A 135 -7.06 27.41 -3.76
N ALA A 136 -6.85 28.24 -4.79
CA ALA A 136 -7.93 28.96 -5.44
C ALA A 136 -8.92 28.00 -6.12
N LEU A 137 -8.44 27.01 -6.88
CA LEU A 137 -9.26 26.05 -7.62
C LEU A 137 -10.09 25.14 -6.70
N HIS A 138 -9.47 24.54 -5.68
CA HIS A 138 -10.08 23.46 -4.90
C HIS A 138 -10.81 23.92 -3.64
N TYR A 139 -10.47 25.11 -3.13
CA TYR A 139 -10.98 25.61 -1.85
C TYR A 139 -11.60 27.02 -1.93
N ASP A 140 -11.73 27.61 -3.12
CA ASP A 140 -12.29 28.96 -3.33
C ASP A 140 -11.61 30.03 -2.45
N ILE A 141 -10.34 30.29 -2.76
CA ILE A 141 -9.44 31.19 -2.03
C ILE A 141 -8.89 32.24 -3.00
N GLU A 142 -8.93 33.53 -2.63
CA GLU A 142 -8.41 34.59 -3.50
C GLU A 142 -6.89 34.51 -3.65
N MET A 143 -6.44 33.97 -4.79
CA MET A 143 -5.04 34.08 -5.24
C MET A 143 -4.71 35.54 -5.59
N THR A 144 -3.51 36.00 -5.20
CA THR A 144 -3.05 37.37 -5.45
C THR A 144 -2.96 37.69 -6.95
N THR A 145 -3.19 38.95 -7.35
CA THR A 145 -3.13 39.37 -8.76
C THR A 145 -1.80 39.03 -9.45
N ARG A 146 -0.69 39.10 -8.69
CA ARG A 146 0.65 38.73 -9.17
C ARG A 146 0.74 37.23 -9.48
N MET A 147 0.37 36.37 -8.53
CA MET A 147 0.39 34.92 -8.74
C MET A 147 -0.64 34.48 -9.79
N ARG A 148 -1.78 35.17 -9.91
CA ARG A 148 -2.78 34.90 -10.96
C ARG A 148 -2.20 35.10 -12.35
N HIS A 149 -1.59 36.27 -12.64
CA HIS A 149 -0.95 36.50 -13.94
C HIS A 149 0.27 35.61 -14.19
N LEU A 150 0.96 35.14 -13.15
CA LEU A 150 2.01 34.13 -13.31
C LEU A 150 1.43 32.74 -13.63
N ALA A 151 0.35 32.32 -12.95
CA ALA A 151 -0.35 31.07 -13.22
C ALA A 151 -0.95 31.04 -14.63
N GLU A 152 -1.65 32.11 -15.05
CA GLU A 152 -2.19 32.28 -16.41
C GLU A 152 -1.09 32.13 -17.48
N ARG A 153 0.08 32.75 -17.26
CA ARG A 153 1.26 32.62 -18.14
C ARG A 153 1.86 31.22 -18.15
N LEU A 154 1.93 30.57 -16.99
CA LEU A 154 2.48 29.22 -16.86
C LEU A 154 1.55 28.18 -17.48
N ASP A 155 0.24 28.31 -17.31
CA ASP A 155 -0.76 27.38 -17.86
C ASP A 155 -0.87 27.47 -19.38
N ALA A 156 -0.49 28.60 -19.98
CA ALA A 156 -0.30 28.76 -21.43
C ALA A 156 1.02 28.14 -21.98
N ALA A 157 1.86 27.55 -21.11
CA ALA A 157 3.10 26.87 -21.47
C ALA A 157 3.10 25.42 -20.96
N GLU A 158 3.86 24.53 -21.62
CA GLU A 158 4.02 23.16 -21.12
C GLU A 158 4.72 23.16 -19.74
N PRO A 159 4.28 22.30 -18.79
CA PRO A 159 4.89 22.25 -17.46
C PRO A 159 6.30 21.65 -17.47
N GLY A 160 6.71 20.97 -18.55
CA GLY A 160 7.98 20.28 -18.70
C GLY A 160 8.08 18.97 -17.89
N PRO A 161 9.20 18.23 -18.02
CA PRO A 161 9.48 17.07 -17.17
C PRO A 161 9.86 17.50 -15.74
N ILE A 162 9.70 16.59 -14.78
CA ILE A 162 10.43 16.65 -13.50
C ILE A 162 11.78 15.96 -13.73
N PRO A 163 12.93 16.67 -13.74
CA PRO A 163 14.23 16.03 -13.70
C PRO A 163 14.52 15.51 -12.27
N TYR A 164 15.38 14.49 -12.17
CA TYR A 164 16.05 14.21 -10.91
C TYR A 164 17.03 15.33 -10.57
N VAL A 165 17.00 15.82 -9.33
CA VAL A 165 17.94 16.82 -8.81
C VAL A 165 18.48 16.28 -7.48
N ALA A 166 19.80 16.10 -7.39
CA ALA A 166 20.44 15.63 -6.17
C ALA A 166 20.24 16.65 -5.04
N PRO A 167 19.70 16.25 -3.86
CA PRO A 167 19.48 17.15 -2.73
C PRO A 167 20.71 17.94 -2.29
N PHE A 168 20.49 19.06 -1.60
CA PHE A 168 21.58 19.86 -1.06
C PHE A 168 22.26 19.17 0.13
N GLU A 169 23.58 19.27 0.22
CA GLU A 169 24.35 18.64 1.29
C GLU A 169 24.02 19.23 2.67
N GLY A 170 23.96 18.36 3.69
CA GLY A 170 23.63 18.74 5.06
C GLY A 170 22.13 18.84 5.37
N VAL A 171 21.24 18.65 4.38
CA VAL A 171 19.81 18.44 4.66
C VAL A 171 19.64 17.07 5.32
N GLY A 172 19.29 17.06 6.61
CA GLY A 172 19.00 15.83 7.36
C GLY A 172 17.76 15.09 6.84
N LYS A 173 17.72 13.76 7.01
CA LYS A 173 16.69 12.86 6.46
C LYS A 173 15.26 13.28 6.81
N ARG A 174 14.62 14.04 5.92
CA ARG A 174 13.20 14.37 5.98
C ARG A 174 12.44 13.34 5.15
N SER A 175 12.00 12.28 5.83
CA SER A 175 11.25 11.19 5.21
C SER A 175 10.04 11.72 4.43
N SER A 176 10.01 11.46 3.12
CA SER A 176 8.80 11.53 2.29
C SER A 176 8.01 10.21 2.29
N LEU A 177 8.40 9.26 3.14
CA LEU A 177 7.60 8.11 3.55
C LEU A 177 6.88 8.45 4.87
N PRO A 178 5.71 7.85 5.16
CA PRO A 178 5.02 8.04 6.44
C PRO A 178 5.95 7.72 7.62
N PRO A 179 5.92 8.49 8.73
CA PRO A 179 6.84 8.30 9.84
C PRO A 179 6.71 6.88 10.39
N LYS A 180 7.84 6.15 10.46
CA LYS A 180 7.89 4.80 11.07
C LYS A 180 7.27 4.87 12.45
N LYS A 181 6.13 4.21 12.62
CA LYS A 181 5.41 4.12 13.89
C LYS A 181 6.22 3.24 14.84
N GLU A 182 7.13 3.86 15.59
CA GLU A 182 7.93 3.16 16.60
C GLU A 182 7.01 2.45 17.58
N ILE A 183 6.92 1.13 17.45
CA ILE A 183 6.42 0.26 18.50
C ILE A 183 7.53 0.22 19.56
N SER A 184 7.62 1.30 20.34
CA SER A 184 8.56 1.41 21.45
C SER A 184 8.12 0.46 22.57
N GLY A 185 8.44 -0.82 22.38
CA GLY A 185 8.28 -1.91 23.35
C GLY A 185 9.21 -1.80 24.56
N SER A 186 9.64 -0.57 24.89
CA SER A 186 10.48 -0.23 26.03
C SER A 186 9.65 0.55 27.03
N PHE A 187 8.89 -0.18 27.85
CA PHE A 187 8.52 0.33 29.17
C PHE A 187 9.79 0.81 29.87
N PRO A 188 9.81 1.99 30.52
CA PRO A 188 10.99 2.46 31.21
C PRO A 188 11.33 1.49 32.35
N ARG A 189 12.40 0.71 32.17
CA ARG A 189 13.00 -0.08 33.25
C ARG A 189 13.61 0.89 34.25
N VAL A 190 12.83 1.21 35.28
CA VAL A 190 13.36 1.74 36.53
C VAL A 190 14.22 0.65 37.15
N ASP A 191 15.50 0.93 37.40
CA ASP A 191 16.39 0.02 38.12
C ASP A 191 15.88 -0.18 39.56
N SER A 192 15.29 -1.34 39.82
CA SER A 192 14.94 -1.82 41.16
C SER A 192 15.60 -3.16 41.42
N SER A 193 16.79 -3.11 42.02
CA SER A 193 17.59 -4.30 42.35
C SER A 193 16.93 -5.13 43.46
N ILE A 194 16.20 -6.19 43.08
CA ILE A 194 15.65 -7.19 44.00
C ILE A 194 16.11 -8.59 43.52
N PRO A 195 17.02 -9.27 44.24
CA PRO A 195 17.39 -10.66 43.96
C PRO A 195 16.21 -11.62 44.18
N ALA A 196 16.17 -12.72 43.42
CA ALA A 196 15.12 -13.72 43.53
C ALA A 196 15.14 -14.47 44.88
N PRO A 197 13.97 -14.84 45.44
CA PRO A 197 13.91 -15.64 46.66
C PRO A 197 14.38 -17.08 46.40
N VAL A 198 15.30 -17.56 47.24
CA VAL A 198 15.62 -18.99 47.38
C VAL A 198 14.71 -19.56 48.48
N GLY A 199 14.19 -20.78 48.29
CA GLY A 199 13.23 -21.38 49.24
C GLY A 199 13.73 -22.65 49.92
N ILE A 200 13.03 -23.03 51.00
CA ILE A 200 13.00 -24.36 51.66
C ILE A 200 14.29 -24.68 52.47
N ALA A 201 14.25 -25.08 53.76
CA ALA A 201 13.17 -25.17 54.77
C ALA A 201 13.76 -25.32 56.21
N ASP A 202 12.87 -25.53 57.19
CA ASP A 202 12.96 -26.43 58.38
C ASP A 202 12.73 -25.84 59.79
N THR A 203 12.02 -26.66 60.60
CA THR A 203 11.76 -26.65 62.07
C THR A 203 11.13 -25.40 62.75
N GLU A 204 10.21 -25.47 63.74
CA GLU A 204 9.26 -26.50 64.23
C GLU A 204 8.09 -25.82 65.05
N PRO A 205 7.05 -26.53 65.59
CA PRO A 205 5.79 -25.95 66.14
C PRO A 205 5.91 -25.45 67.62
N PRO A 206 4.87 -24.99 68.38
CA PRO A 206 3.38 -25.11 68.26
C PRO A 206 2.62 -23.75 68.52
N PRO A 207 1.30 -23.63 68.85
CA PRO A 207 0.26 -24.64 69.14
C PRO A 207 -1.12 -24.46 68.45
N GLN A 208 -2.07 -25.31 68.85
CA GLN A 208 -3.42 -25.52 68.30
C GLN A 208 -4.50 -24.65 68.96
N ILE A 209 -5.63 -24.45 68.27
CA ILE A 209 -7.01 -24.39 68.82
C ILE A 209 -8.03 -24.63 67.69
N LEU A 210 -9.20 -25.19 68.03
CA LEU A 210 -10.23 -25.67 67.09
C LEU A 210 -11.24 -24.58 66.65
N PRO A 211 -11.85 -24.70 65.45
CA PRO A 211 -13.04 -23.92 65.08
C PRO A 211 -14.30 -24.44 65.79
N GLN A 212 -15.24 -23.55 66.09
CA GLN A 212 -16.53 -23.84 66.73
C GLN A 212 -17.71 -23.29 65.89
N ILE A 213 -18.92 -23.76 66.18
CA ILE A 213 -20.11 -23.66 65.30
C ILE A 213 -21.11 -22.60 65.81
N GLY A 214 -21.74 -21.86 64.89
CA GLY A 214 -22.94 -21.04 65.13
C GLY A 214 -23.33 -20.28 63.84
N SER A 215 -24.38 -20.64 63.08
CA SER A 215 -25.81 -20.78 63.41
C SER A 215 -26.52 -19.45 63.68
N SER A 216 -27.27 -18.94 62.69
CA SER A 216 -28.67 -18.48 62.83
C SER A 216 -29.28 -18.03 61.49
N VAL A 217 -30.54 -18.37 61.25
CA VAL A 217 -31.38 -17.93 60.12
C VAL A 217 -32.83 -17.75 60.60
N PRO A 218 -33.52 -16.69 60.17
CA PRO A 218 -34.91 -16.80 59.69
C PRO A 218 -35.04 -16.17 58.28
N ALA A 219 -35.75 -16.68 57.26
CA ALA A 219 -37.03 -17.42 57.17
C ALA A 219 -38.26 -16.59 57.58
N GLY A 220 -39.27 -16.31 56.74
CA GLY A 220 -39.48 -16.59 55.30
C GLY A 220 -40.19 -15.39 54.61
N THR A 221 -41.07 -15.51 53.61
CA THR A 221 -41.77 -16.67 53.01
C THR A 221 -42.22 -16.37 51.55
N PHE A 222 -42.42 -17.43 50.72
CA PHE A 222 -43.39 -17.63 49.60
C PHE A 222 -43.89 -16.42 48.74
N ARG A 223 -44.07 -16.48 47.41
CA ARG A 223 -44.55 -17.59 46.55
C ARG A 223 -44.38 -17.27 45.03
N ASP A 224 -44.44 -18.29 44.16
CA ASP A 224 -44.50 -18.15 42.68
C ASP A 224 -45.73 -17.41 42.12
N SER A 225 -45.54 -16.76 40.96
CA SER A 225 -46.45 -16.86 39.78
C SER A 225 -45.80 -16.30 38.50
N ARG A 226 -46.23 -16.81 37.32
CA ARG A 226 -45.87 -16.29 35.98
C ARG A 226 -47.00 -15.38 35.42
N PRO A 227 -47.16 -15.15 34.09
CA PRO A 227 -46.85 -13.87 33.45
C PRO A 227 -48.08 -13.12 32.90
N GLY A 228 -47.94 -11.84 32.52
CA GLY A 228 -49.03 -11.11 31.87
C GLY A 228 -48.69 -9.75 31.23
N THR A 229 -48.77 -9.69 29.91
CA THR A 229 -49.24 -8.52 29.13
C THR A 229 -50.66 -8.84 28.60
N PRO A 230 -51.43 -7.91 27.98
CA PRO A 230 -51.17 -6.51 27.63
C PRO A 230 -52.28 -5.51 28.05
N SER A 231 -52.11 -4.20 27.77
CA SER A 231 -53.22 -3.37 27.25
C SER A 231 -52.76 -2.04 26.59
N ARG A 232 -53.68 -1.37 25.89
CA ARG A 232 -53.49 -0.17 25.04
C ARG A 232 -53.87 1.15 25.73
N ARG A 233 -53.23 2.25 25.29
CA ARG A 233 -53.74 3.59 24.87
C ARG A 233 -52.49 4.45 24.56
N ARG A 234 -52.24 5.04 23.39
CA ARG A 234 -53.01 5.88 22.43
C ARG A 234 -53.48 7.23 23.01
N SER A 235 -52.66 8.27 22.78
CA SER A 235 -53.09 9.69 22.73
C SER A 235 -51.97 10.62 22.18
N GLU A 236 -51.95 10.80 20.86
CA GLU A 236 -51.63 12.08 20.20
C GLU A 236 -52.95 12.88 20.03
N PRO A 237 -52.99 14.18 19.61
CA PRO A 237 -51.92 15.08 19.12
C PRO A 237 -51.74 16.33 20.03
N THR A 238 -50.81 17.27 19.84
CA THR A 238 -50.72 18.38 18.84
C THR A 238 -49.56 19.31 19.29
N GLY A 239 -48.84 20.13 18.50
CA GLY A 239 -48.79 20.43 17.06
C GLY A 239 -48.33 21.90 16.82
N GLY A 240 -47.61 22.18 15.73
CA GLY A 240 -46.92 23.48 15.47
C GLY A 240 -45.39 23.37 15.62
N VAL A 241 -44.45 23.69 14.70
CA VAL A 241 -44.34 24.41 13.39
C VAL A 241 -43.55 25.73 13.46
N LEU A 242 -42.33 25.70 12.89
CA LEU A 242 -41.44 26.77 12.36
C LEU A 242 -40.42 27.57 13.24
N ASN A 243 -39.18 27.54 12.72
CA ASN A 243 -38.15 28.60 12.57
C ASN A 243 -37.49 29.33 13.76
N ALA A 244 -36.30 28.81 14.12
CA ALA A 244 -34.99 29.47 14.01
C ALA A 244 -34.87 31.00 13.87
N SER A 245 -33.99 31.63 14.69
CA SER A 245 -32.66 32.13 14.26
C SER A 245 -31.91 32.99 15.32
N ARG A 246 -30.57 33.07 15.17
CA ARG A 246 -29.60 34.11 15.65
C ARG A 246 -28.94 34.00 17.06
N TYR A 247 -27.63 33.73 17.02
CA TYR A 247 -26.51 34.37 17.75
C TYR A 247 -26.56 34.71 19.25
N SER A 248 -25.61 34.13 20.01
CA SER A 248 -24.71 34.85 20.94
C SER A 248 -23.45 34.02 21.25
N LEU A 249 -22.39 34.67 21.78
CA LEU A 249 -21.03 34.13 21.97
C LEU A 249 -20.69 33.85 23.47
N PRO A 250 -19.54 33.21 23.83
CA PRO A 250 -19.40 32.41 25.06
C PRO A 250 -18.63 33.10 26.22
N PRO A 251 -18.56 32.45 27.40
CA PRO A 251 -17.60 32.76 28.46
C PRO A 251 -16.26 31.99 28.33
N ARG A 252 -15.24 32.44 29.08
CA ARG A 252 -13.86 31.92 29.15
C ARG A 252 -13.58 31.14 30.46
N PRO A 253 -12.44 30.41 30.59
CA PRO A 253 -12.17 29.51 31.72
C PRO A 253 -11.46 30.19 32.91
N PRO A 254 -11.34 29.49 34.07
CA PRO A 254 -10.37 29.78 35.12
C PRO A 254 -9.01 29.07 34.91
N GLU A 255 -7.98 29.52 35.61
CA GLU A 255 -6.57 29.08 35.53
C GLU A 255 -5.93 29.07 36.94
N LEU A 256 -4.67 28.63 37.07
CA LEU A 256 -3.80 28.72 38.29
C LEU A 256 -4.14 27.69 39.41
N LEU A 257 -3.23 27.23 40.29
CA LEU A 257 -1.78 27.47 40.52
C LEU A 257 -1.16 26.30 41.35
N GLY A 258 0.15 26.04 41.29
CA GLY A 258 0.87 25.27 42.35
C GLY A 258 2.20 24.56 41.98
N ARG A 259 3.25 24.77 42.80
CA ARG A 259 4.65 24.21 42.76
C ARG A 259 5.31 24.40 44.17
N PRO A 260 6.56 23.97 44.51
CA PRO A 260 7.30 22.72 44.22
C PRO A 260 8.24 22.17 45.37
N SER A 261 8.80 20.96 45.20
CA SER A 261 10.20 20.50 45.53
C SER A 261 10.82 20.32 46.96
N ALA A 262 11.77 19.33 47.02
CA ALA A 262 13.02 19.23 47.85
C ALA A 262 12.95 18.70 49.31
N ARG A 263 13.97 18.04 49.95
CA ARG A 263 15.31 17.43 49.56
C ARG A 263 15.95 16.60 50.73
N ARG A 264 16.82 15.59 50.43
CA ARG A 264 18.04 15.10 51.18
C ARG A 264 17.85 14.39 52.57
N HIS A 265 18.76 13.57 53.18
CA HIS A 265 20.05 12.85 52.85
C HIS A 265 20.49 11.84 53.99
N VAL A 266 21.52 10.97 53.74
CA VAL A 266 22.57 10.43 54.69
C VAL A 266 22.16 9.33 55.74
N SER A 267 22.94 8.29 56.17
CA SER A 267 24.16 7.53 55.68
C SER A 267 24.49 6.27 56.56
N HIS A 268 25.42 5.39 56.11
CA HIS A 268 26.26 4.38 56.87
C HIS A 268 25.61 3.09 57.46
N ALA A 269 26.27 1.93 57.71
CA ALA A 269 27.60 1.35 57.32
C ALA A 269 27.75 -0.19 57.62
N THR A 270 28.69 -0.88 56.93
CA THR A 270 29.55 -2.11 57.19
C THR A 270 29.08 -3.23 58.18
N THR A 271 29.28 -4.57 58.00
CA THR A 271 30.56 -5.35 57.95
C THR A 271 30.40 -6.87 57.56
N GLU A 272 31.50 -7.60 57.27
CA GLU A 272 31.67 -8.98 56.74
C GLU A 272 31.87 -10.14 57.79
N PRO A 273 32.41 -11.39 57.51
CA PRO A 273 32.31 -12.41 56.41
C PRO A 273 31.90 -13.83 56.99
N PRO A 274 32.57 -15.04 56.89
CA PRO A 274 33.40 -15.74 55.86
C PRO A 274 33.21 -17.31 55.65
N SER A 275 32.65 -17.76 54.50
CA SER A 275 33.09 -18.95 53.67
C SER A 275 33.13 -20.45 54.15
N LYS A 276 32.74 -21.44 53.28
CA LYS A 276 33.59 -22.55 52.69
C LYS A 276 32.90 -23.81 52.04
N ARG A 277 33.32 -24.15 50.80
CA ARG A 277 33.63 -25.49 50.15
C ARG A 277 32.62 -26.69 49.98
N ARG A 278 32.22 -27.00 48.72
CA ARG A 278 32.58 -28.16 47.77
C ARG A 278 32.78 -29.63 48.27
N PRO A 279 32.81 -30.75 47.46
CA PRO A 279 32.68 -30.96 45.96
C PRO A 279 32.09 -32.32 45.35
N ARG A 280 31.85 -32.38 44.01
CA ARG A 280 31.92 -33.56 43.03
C ARG A 280 30.96 -34.79 43.17
N SER A 281 30.66 -35.69 42.21
CA SER A 281 30.69 -35.86 40.71
C SER A 281 29.68 -37.00 40.29
N SER A 282 29.54 -37.73 39.15
CA SER A 282 30.34 -38.20 37.97
C SER A 282 29.41 -38.67 36.76
N ALA A 283 29.91 -39.40 35.73
CA ALA A 283 29.17 -40.01 34.56
C ALA A 283 29.97 -41.23 33.95
N PRO A 284 29.78 -41.80 32.70
CA PRO A 284 28.70 -41.79 31.67
C PRO A 284 28.09 -43.19 31.20
N PRO A 285 28.40 -43.85 30.03
CA PRO A 285 27.77 -43.77 28.67
C PRO A 285 27.15 -45.09 28.04
N GLY A 286 26.50 -45.01 26.84
CA GLY A 286 26.76 -45.97 25.71
C GLY A 286 25.63 -46.67 24.88
N SER A 287 25.84 -46.77 23.55
CA SER A 287 25.28 -47.73 22.53
C SER A 287 23.92 -47.50 21.83
N ALA A 288 23.73 -48.11 20.63
CA ALA A 288 22.57 -47.97 19.72
C ALA A 288 22.41 -49.12 18.68
N SER A 289 21.18 -49.40 18.20
CA SER A 289 20.84 -49.99 16.86
C SER A 289 19.33 -50.25 16.68
N GLY A 290 18.86 -50.53 15.45
CA GLY A 290 17.60 -51.27 15.18
C GLY A 290 16.44 -50.49 14.52
N TRP A 291 15.97 -50.97 13.35
CA TRP A 291 14.76 -50.50 12.65
C TRP A 291 13.80 -51.66 12.38
N ARG A 292 12.52 -51.56 12.79
CA ARG A 292 11.32 -51.85 11.96
C ARG A 292 10.01 -51.50 12.72
N PRO A 293 8.89 -51.22 12.01
CA PRO A 293 7.69 -50.63 12.61
C PRO A 293 6.63 -51.64 13.09
N ALA A 294 5.74 -51.17 13.97
CA ALA A 294 4.53 -51.84 14.43
C ALA A 294 3.27 -51.27 13.71
N PRO A 295 2.12 -51.98 13.70
CA PRO A 295 0.99 -51.66 12.82
C PRO A 295 0.09 -50.50 13.29
N ALA A 296 -0.72 -49.99 12.36
CA ALA A 296 -1.63 -48.86 12.60
C ALA A 296 -2.85 -49.24 13.46
N PRO A 297 -3.20 -48.43 14.50
CA PRO A 297 -4.46 -48.56 15.21
C PRO A 297 -5.61 -47.83 14.49
N SER A 298 -6.85 -48.23 14.82
CA SER A 298 -8.08 -47.82 14.15
C SER A 298 -8.64 -46.46 14.62
N SER A 299 -9.57 -45.92 13.83
CA SER A 299 -10.22 -44.62 14.02
C SER A 299 -11.15 -44.57 15.25
N THR A 300 -11.03 -43.52 16.05
CA THR A 300 -12.11 -42.96 16.89
C THR A 300 -11.95 -41.43 16.97
N PRO A 301 -13.06 -40.66 17.09
CA PRO A 301 -13.03 -39.22 16.83
C PRO A 301 -12.35 -38.44 17.97
N ARG A 302 -11.51 -37.48 17.61
CA ARG A 302 -10.99 -36.47 18.55
C ARG A 302 -11.73 -35.15 18.37
N HIS A 303 -11.95 -34.45 19.48
CA HIS A 303 -12.69 -33.20 19.54
C HIS A 303 -12.10 -32.12 18.63
N SER A 304 -12.97 -31.28 18.08
CA SER A 304 -12.62 -30.10 17.32
C SER A 304 -11.82 -29.11 18.17
N VAL A 305 -10.52 -29.01 17.92
CA VAL A 305 -9.70 -27.87 18.37
C VAL A 305 -10.20 -26.62 17.63
N PRO A 306 -10.40 -25.47 18.31
CA PRO A 306 -10.75 -24.23 17.64
C PRO A 306 -9.71 -23.86 16.58
N SER A 307 -10.17 -23.49 15.39
CA SER A 307 -9.31 -23.05 14.29
C SER A 307 -8.60 -21.73 14.65
N ASP A 308 -7.26 -21.74 14.62
CA ASP A 308 -6.46 -20.52 14.81
C ASP A 308 -6.78 -19.49 13.72
N ALA A 309 -7.36 -18.36 14.13
CA ALA A 309 -7.80 -17.27 13.27
C ALA A 309 -6.66 -16.64 12.44
N ARG A 310 -5.39 -16.87 12.79
CA ARG A 310 -4.23 -16.36 12.04
C ARG A 310 -3.93 -17.13 10.74
N ARG A 311 -4.60 -18.27 10.49
CA ARG A 311 -4.47 -19.01 9.22
C ARG A 311 -5.47 -18.60 8.12
N GLU A 312 -6.44 -17.74 8.38
CA GLU A 312 -7.46 -17.34 7.38
C GLU A 312 -7.05 -16.16 6.46
N ASN A 313 -5.79 -15.69 6.50
CA ASN A 313 -5.29 -14.69 5.54
C ASN A 313 -4.98 -15.33 4.16
N ASP A 314 -6.02 -15.58 3.36
CA ASP A 314 -5.98 -16.25 2.05
C ASP A 314 -5.33 -15.44 0.90
N GLY A 315 -4.70 -14.32 1.23
CA GLY A 315 -4.23 -13.33 0.25
C GLY A 315 -5.38 -12.61 -0.46
N SER A 316 -6.57 -12.48 0.15
CA SER A 316 -7.68 -11.73 -0.45
C SER A 316 -7.50 -10.21 -0.46
N ALA A 317 -6.52 -9.68 0.26
CA ALA A 317 -6.07 -8.28 0.20
C ALA A 317 -5.32 -7.99 -1.12
N LEU A 318 -6.07 -8.06 -2.22
CA LEU A 318 -5.70 -7.76 -3.60
C LEU A 318 -6.81 -6.88 -4.18
N SER A 319 -6.52 -5.59 -4.25
CA SER A 319 -7.53 -4.53 -4.23
C SER A 319 -7.17 -3.35 -5.13
N HIS A 320 -7.03 -3.63 -6.43
CA HIS A 320 -7.17 -2.63 -7.49
C HIS A 320 -8.27 -3.05 -8.45
N ASP A 321 -8.79 -2.06 -9.17
CA ASP A 321 -9.89 -2.19 -10.10
C ASP A 321 -9.55 -3.14 -11.24
N VAL A 322 -10.51 -4.01 -11.55
CA VAL A 322 -10.63 -4.63 -12.87
C VAL A 322 -11.99 -4.19 -13.39
N VAL A 323 -11.98 -3.08 -14.14
CA VAL A 323 -13.14 -2.62 -14.91
C VAL A 323 -13.47 -3.71 -15.93
N SER A 324 -14.75 -4.05 -16.04
CA SER A 324 -15.20 -5.07 -16.99
C SER A 324 -15.30 -4.45 -18.38
N LEU A 325 -14.19 -4.48 -19.12
CA LEU A 325 -14.11 -3.95 -20.50
C LEU A 325 -15.25 -4.48 -21.38
N GLY A 326 -15.83 -3.59 -22.18
CA GLY A 326 -17.10 -3.81 -22.84
C GLY A 326 -17.07 -4.86 -23.97
N ARG A 327 -18.24 -5.37 -24.34
CA ARG A 327 -18.41 -6.18 -25.57
C ARG A 327 -18.31 -5.30 -26.82
N GLY A 328 -17.09 -4.93 -27.21
CA GLY A 328 -16.80 -4.13 -28.41
C GLY A 328 -16.06 -4.85 -29.54
N ALA A 329 -15.30 -5.92 -29.25
CA ALA A 329 -14.41 -6.55 -30.23
C ALA A 329 -15.16 -7.35 -31.33
N PRO A 330 -14.84 -7.16 -32.63
CA PRO A 330 -15.43 -7.94 -33.72
C PRO A 330 -14.93 -9.40 -33.72
N ILE A 331 -15.83 -10.33 -34.05
CA ILE A 331 -15.56 -11.78 -34.02
C ILE A 331 -14.83 -12.24 -35.29
N SER A 332 -13.72 -12.96 -35.08
CA SER A 332 -12.99 -13.81 -36.04
C SER A 332 -12.27 -13.14 -37.23
N ALA A 333 -10.93 -13.24 -37.20
CA ALA A 333 -10.13 -13.47 -38.40
C ALA A 333 -9.90 -15.00 -38.57
N PRO A 334 -9.77 -15.54 -39.79
CA PRO A 334 -9.62 -16.99 -40.02
C PRO A 334 -8.22 -17.53 -39.65
N PRO A 335 -8.08 -18.85 -39.42
CA PRO A 335 -6.82 -19.46 -39.03
C PRO A 335 -5.86 -19.60 -40.21
N ASN A 336 -4.89 -18.69 -40.31
CA ASN A 336 -3.75 -18.87 -41.21
C ASN A 336 -2.81 -19.98 -40.68
N ALA A 337 -2.97 -21.18 -41.22
CA ALA A 337 -1.87 -22.14 -41.26
C ALA A 337 -0.76 -21.64 -42.20
N HIS A 338 0.46 -22.16 -42.03
CA HIS A 338 1.65 -21.87 -42.84
C HIS A 338 2.22 -20.44 -42.73
N LEU A 339 2.98 -20.19 -41.66
CA LEU A 339 4.24 -19.46 -41.72
C LEU A 339 5.16 -19.98 -40.60
N GLU A 340 6.42 -20.29 -40.93
CA GLU A 340 7.40 -20.83 -39.99
C GLU A 340 7.78 -19.81 -38.89
N PRO A 341 8.11 -20.26 -37.66
CA PRO A 341 8.53 -19.37 -36.59
C PRO A 341 9.93 -18.80 -36.89
N ALA A 342 9.98 -17.60 -37.49
CA ALA A 342 11.20 -16.85 -37.75
C ALA A 342 11.87 -16.40 -36.45
N GLY A 343 12.62 -17.30 -35.81
CA GLY A 343 13.40 -17.03 -34.61
C GLY A 343 14.45 -15.97 -34.87
N ARG A 344 14.22 -14.74 -34.40
CA ARG A 344 15.21 -13.66 -34.42
C ARG A 344 16.35 -13.97 -33.45
N ARG A 345 17.32 -14.74 -33.93
CA ARG A 345 18.62 -14.88 -33.31
C ARG A 345 19.30 -13.51 -33.36
N TRP A 346 19.59 -12.94 -32.20
CA TRP A 346 20.31 -11.67 -32.12
C TRP A 346 21.78 -11.93 -32.47
N GLU A 347 22.24 -11.40 -33.60
CA GLU A 347 23.68 -11.32 -33.90
C GLU A 347 24.21 -9.98 -33.37
N PRO A 348 25.35 -9.96 -32.66
CA PRO A 348 25.93 -8.71 -32.18
C PRO A 348 26.41 -7.87 -33.36
N ALA A 349 26.25 -6.54 -33.27
CA ALA A 349 26.75 -5.63 -34.29
C ALA A 349 28.29 -5.71 -34.38
N PRO A 350 28.88 -5.57 -35.59
CA PRO A 350 30.33 -5.54 -35.74
C PRO A 350 30.93 -4.32 -35.02
N PRO A 351 32.15 -4.44 -34.46
CA PRO A 351 32.82 -3.31 -33.81
C PRO A 351 33.17 -2.22 -34.84
N PRO A 352 33.17 -0.94 -34.43
CA PRO A 352 33.51 0.16 -35.34
C PRO A 352 34.99 0.12 -35.71
N THR A 353 35.28 0.03 -37.02
CA THR A 353 36.64 0.14 -37.55
C THR A 353 37.09 1.61 -37.54
N LEU A 354 37.71 2.03 -36.45
CA LEU A 354 38.50 3.26 -36.40
C LEU A 354 39.96 2.94 -36.68
N SER A 355 40.62 3.80 -37.46
CA SER A 355 42.05 3.68 -37.77
C SER A 355 42.89 3.87 -36.51
N GLU A 356 43.82 2.96 -36.25
CA GLU A 356 44.83 3.12 -35.22
C GLU A 356 45.84 4.21 -35.64
N ASP A 357 45.67 5.43 -35.13
CA ASP A 357 46.81 6.30 -34.81
C ASP A 357 46.45 7.51 -33.92
N SER A 358 47.36 7.86 -33.01
CA SER A 358 47.41 9.17 -32.31
C SER A 358 46.23 9.61 -31.41
N LEU A 359 45.89 8.81 -30.38
CA LEU A 359 45.51 9.35 -29.05
C LEU A 359 46.16 8.50 -27.94
N PRO A 360 46.61 9.10 -26.81
CA PRO A 360 47.17 8.35 -25.70
C PRO A 360 46.06 7.61 -24.93
N SER A 361 46.00 6.29 -25.11
CA SER A 361 45.02 5.42 -24.47
C SER A 361 45.33 5.18 -22.98
N ILE A 362 44.85 6.08 -22.12
CA ILE A 362 44.60 5.72 -20.72
C ILE A 362 43.37 4.79 -20.72
N ILE A 363 43.61 3.48 -20.72
CA ILE A 363 42.58 2.49 -20.41
C ILE A 363 42.31 2.61 -18.91
N VAL A 364 41.29 3.40 -18.55
CA VAL A 364 40.67 3.32 -17.22
C VAL A 364 39.81 2.07 -17.22
N ASP A 365 39.99 1.19 -16.24
CA ASP A 365 39.27 -0.08 -16.17
C ASP A 365 37.88 0.09 -15.56
N VAL A 366 37.02 0.77 -16.31
CA VAL A 366 35.64 1.12 -15.89
C VAL A 366 34.84 -0.13 -15.53
N GLY A 367 35.19 -1.31 -16.06
CA GLY A 367 34.53 -2.59 -15.75
C GLY A 367 34.75 -3.02 -14.30
N ASP A 368 36.00 -3.09 -13.87
CA ASP A 368 36.35 -3.44 -12.48
C ASP A 368 35.82 -2.40 -11.48
N ASP A 369 35.80 -1.11 -11.85
CA ASP A 369 35.16 -0.05 -11.06
C ASP A 369 33.64 -0.29 -10.87
N VAL A 370 32.90 -0.76 -11.90
CA VAL A 370 31.47 -1.08 -11.76
C VAL A 370 31.26 -2.22 -10.76
N GLU A 371 32.03 -3.30 -10.87
CA GLU A 371 31.91 -4.47 -10.00
C GLU A 371 32.21 -4.11 -8.54
N ALA A 372 33.25 -3.30 -8.30
CA ALA A 372 33.61 -2.82 -6.96
C ALA A 372 32.48 -1.97 -6.34
N LEU A 373 31.92 -1.01 -7.08
CA LEU A 373 30.83 -0.15 -6.60
C LEU A 373 29.53 -0.92 -6.34
N VAL A 374 29.22 -1.93 -7.16
CA VAL A 374 28.04 -2.78 -6.95
C VAL A 374 28.27 -3.77 -5.79
N ALA A 375 29.49 -4.25 -5.57
CA ALA A 375 29.83 -5.06 -4.41
C ALA A 375 29.77 -4.26 -3.09
N GLU A 376 30.21 -2.99 -3.07
CA GLU A 376 30.03 -2.09 -1.91
C GLU A 376 28.54 -1.85 -1.65
N LEU A 377 27.77 -1.53 -2.71
CA LEU A 377 26.32 -1.32 -2.60
C LEU A 377 25.59 -2.58 -2.10
N ARG A 378 25.98 -3.78 -2.53
CA ARG A 378 25.31 -5.04 -2.18
C ARG A 378 25.17 -5.21 -0.67
N ASP A 379 26.20 -4.87 0.09
CA ASP A 379 26.29 -5.17 1.52
C ASP A 379 25.75 -4.02 2.41
N ALA A 380 25.38 -2.88 1.80
CA ALA A 380 24.94 -1.65 2.48
C ALA A 380 23.65 -1.80 3.32
N GLY A 381 23.56 -1.03 4.40
CA GLY A 381 22.39 -0.96 5.27
C GLY A 381 21.27 -0.06 4.72
N PRO A 382 20.06 -0.13 5.32
CA PRO A 382 18.91 0.67 4.87
C PRO A 382 19.12 2.18 5.05
N GLU A 383 20.04 2.57 5.95
CA GLU A 383 20.39 3.94 6.25
C GLU A 383 21.44 4.53 5.30
N ASP A 384 22.18 3.70 4.55
CA ASP A 384 23.37 4.07 3.78
C ASP A 384 23.03 4.59 2.37
N GLU A 385 22.02 5.47 2.30
CA GLU A 385 21.39 6.03 1.09
C GLU A 385 22.36 6.69 0.09
N ARG A 386 23.61 6.97 0.48
CA ARG A 386 24.63 7.58 -0.38
C ARG A 386 25.39 6.58 -1.24
N VAL A 387 25.47 5.30 -0.85
CA VAL A 387 26.23 4.26 -1.56
C VAL A 387 25.63 3.94 -2.94
N ILE A 388 24.37 4.31 -3.16
CA ILE A 388 23.70 4.22 -4.47
C ILE A 388 24.21 5.26 -5.50
N LEU A 389 24.79 6.37 -5.05
CA LEU A 389 25.10 7.52 -5.93
C LEU A 389 26.25 7.24 -6.92
N PRO A 390 27.37 6.59 -6.54
CA PRO A 390 28.39 6.17 -7.51
C PRO A 390 27.83 5.22 -8.58
N VAL A 391 27.01 4.25 -8.16
CA VAL A 391 26.40 3.24 -9.04
C VAL A 391 25.44 3.90 -10.03
N LEU A 392 24.67 4.91 -9.61
CA LEU A 392 23.85 5.72 -10.52
C LEU A 392 24.70 6.61 -11.46
N GLY A 393 25.86 7.09 -11.00
CA GLY A 393 26.82 7.86 -11.81
C GLY A 393 27.44 7.05 -12.94
N VAL A 394 27.63 5.73 -12.75
CA VAL A 394 28.06 4.78 -13.80
C VAL A 394 26.96 4.56 -14.87
N GLY A 395 25.70 4.81 -14.54
CA GLY A 395 24.59 4.67 -15.48
C GLY A 395 24.23 3.21 -15.79
N GLU A 396 23.67 2.96 -16.98
CA GLU A 396 23.12 1.65 -17.37
C GLU A 396 24.15 0.50 -17.35
N ALA A 397 25.45 0.81 -17.42
CA ALA A 397 26.52 -0.18 -17.33
C ALA A 397 26.53 -0.94 -15.98
N ALA A 398 25.92 -0.39 -14.92
CA ALA A 398 25.76 -1.06 -13.64
C ALA A 398 24.61 -2.10 -13.60
N LEU A 399 23.63 -2.04 -14.50
CA LEU A 399 22.46 -2.91 -14.46
C LEU A 399 22.77 -4.42 -14.61
N PRO A 400 23.70 -4.87 -15.47
CA PRO A 400 24.15 -6.27 -15.51
C PRO A 400 24.77 -6.76 -14.19
N ALA A 401 25.50 -5.88 -13.47
CA ALA A 401 26.12 -6.21 -12.19
C ALA A 401 25.07 -6.27 -11.06
N LEU A 402 24.18 -5.28 -10.99
CA LEU A 402 23.05 -5.28 -10.07
C LEU A 402 22.16 -6.52 -10.25
N ALA A 403 21.95 -6.98 -11.48
CA ALA A 403 21.21 -8.20 -11.76
C ALA A 403 21.93 -9.47 -11.24
N ARG A 404 23.27 -9.52 -11.26
CA ARG A 404 24.04 -10.65 -10.71
C ARG A 404 23.98 -10.71 -9.20
N GLU A 405 24.17 -9.57 -8.52
CA GLU A 405 24.21 -9.52 -7.06
C GLU A 405 22.82 -9.54 -6.39
N PHE A 406 21.72 -9.43 -7.17
CA PHE A 406 20.35 -9.44 -6.64
C PHE A 406 20.03 -10.69 -5.78
N PRO A 407 19.33 -10.56 -4.63
CA PRO A 407 18.80 -9.33 -4.05
C PRO A 407 19.85 -8.52 -3.27
N GLY A 408 21.05 -9.04 -3.02
CA GLY A 408 22.03 -8.43 -2.11
C GLY A 408 21.61 -8.57 -0.63
N ASN A 409 22.15 -7.71 0.23
CA ASN A 409 21.84 -7.71 1.66
C ASN A 409 20.37 -7.34 1.90
N LEU A 410 19.61 -8.29 2.47
CA LEU A 410 18.17 -8.16 2.68
C LEU A 410 17.88 -7.39 3.98
N TRP A 411 17.09 -6.33 3.87
CA TRP A 411 16.55 -5.58 5.01
C TRP A 411 15.20 -6.13 5.50
N PHE A 412 14.70 -7.18 4.84
CA PHE A 412 13.44 -7.86 5.14
C PHE A 412 13.59 -9.37 4.89
N ASP A 413 13.48 -10.18 5.95
CA ASP A 413 13.40 -11.64 5.81
C ASP A 413 11.94 -12.08 5.64
N ARG A 414 11.65 -12.70 4.48
CA ARG A 414 10.36 -13.30 4.17
C ARG A 414 9.93 -14.42 5.12
N ASN A 415 10.86 -15.01 5.87
CA ASN A 415 10.63 -16.15 6.77
C ASN A 415 10.22 -15.69 8.18
N GLU A 416 10.51 -14.45 8.57
CA GLU A 416 10.08 -13.91 9.86
C GLU A 416 8.58 -13.52 9.86
N PRO A 417 7.89 -13.57 11.02
CA PRO A 417 6.47 -13.21 11.11
C PRO A 417 6.20 -11.71 10.85
N HIS A 418 5.86 -11.37 9.61
CA HIS A 418 5.56 -10.01 9.17
C HIS A 418 4.07 -9.75 8.95
N ALA A 419 3.59 -8.55 9.30
CA ALA A 419 2.18 -8.16 9.12
C ALA A 419 1.85 -7.71 7.69
N ARG A 420 2.84 -7.14 6.98
CA ARG A 420 2.79 -6.72 5.58
C ARG A 420 4.16 -6.97 4.95
N VAL A 421 4.20 -7.08 3.63
CA VAL A 421 5.43 -7.11 2.82
C VAL A 421 5.81 -5.65 2.49
N PRO A 422 7.09 -5.25 2.54
CA PRO A 422 7.51 -3.87 2.25
C PRO A 422 7.42 -3.54 0.76
N ALA A 423 7.65 -2.26 0.44
CA ALA A 423 7.87 -1.78 -0.93
C ALA A 423 9.12 -2.44 -1.55
N GLY A 424 9.15 -2.61 -2.87
CA GLY A 424 10.26 -3.22 -3.59
C GLY A 424 11.59 -2.48 -3.41
N ARG A 425 11.52 -1.15 -3.30
CA ARG A 425 12.67 -0.26 -3.02
C ARG A 425 13.28 -0.40 -1.62
N ASP A 426 12.63 -1.14 -0.72
CA ASP A 426 12.99 -1.30 0.69
C ASP A 426 13.26 -2.77 1.06
N LEU A 427 13.44 -3.63 0.06
CA LEU A 427 13.91 -5.01 0.25
C LEU A 427 15.42 -5.08 0.54
N SER A 428 16.19 -4.27 -0.18
CA SER A 428 17.65 -4.35 -0.24
C SER A 428 18.25 -3.13 -0.98
N PRO A 429 19.57 -2.87 -0.88
CA PRO A 429 20.19 -1.74 -1.59
C PRO A 429 20.20 -1.97 -3.11
N VAL A 430 20.34 -3.21 -3.56
CA VAL A 430 20.28 -3.58 -4.99
C VAL A 430 18.87 -3.34 -5.54
N ALA A 431 17.82 -3.74 -4.82
CA ALA A 431 16.44 -3.49 -5.24
C ALA A 431 16.10 -1.99 -5.27
N ARG A 432 16.65 -1.21 -4.32
CA ARG A 432 16.57 0.26 -4.33
C ARG A 432 17.25 0.87 -5.57
N ALA A 433 18.39 0.33 -6.01
CA ALA A 433 19.06 0.74 -7.24
C ALA A 433 18.26 0.41 -8.51
N PHE A 434 17.65 -0.78 -8.60
CA PHE A 434 16.71 -1.09 -9.70
C PHE A 434 15.61 -0.02 -9.81
N VAL A 435 14.92 0.33 -8.72
CA VAL A 435 13.88 1.38 -8.73
C VAL A 435 14.44 2.75 -9.12
N ALA A 436 15.66 3.10 -8.69
CA ALA A 436 16.30 4.36 -9.03
C ALA A 436 16.72 4.45 -10.51
N PHE A 437 17.02 3.33 -11.17
CA PHE A 437 17.22 3.28 -12.64
C PHE A 437 15.91 3.33 -13.45
N GLY A 438 14.76 3.13 -12.80
CA GLY A 438 13.43 3.21 -13.43
C GLY A 438 13.27 2.18 -14.55
N GLN A 439 12.54 2.54 -15.61
CA GLN A 439 12.16 1.60 -16.68
C GLN A 439 13.35 0.90 -17.37
N ARG A 440 14.55 1.48 -17.32
CA ARG A 440 15.80 0.87 -17.84
C ARG A 440 16.14 -0.45 -17.14
N SER A 441 15.76 -0.64 -15.88
CA SER A 441 16.01 -1.88 -15.15
C SER A 441 15.04 -3.02 -15.50
N VAL A 442 13.94 -2.76 -16.23
CA VAL A 442 12.89 -3.77 -16.49
C VAL A 442 13.43 -4.96 -17.29
N ALA A 443 14.26 -4.72 -18.30
CA ALA A 443 14.90 -5.78 -19.09
C ALA A 443 15.78 -6.72 -18.23
N TYR A 444 16.34 -6.21 -17.14
CA TYR A 444 17.16 -6.95 -16.18
C TYR A 444 16.33 -7.62 -15.06
N LEU A 445 15.15 -7.08 -14.76
CA LEU A 445 14.20 -7.66 -13.80
C LEU A 445 13.48 -8.90 -14.35
N ILE A 446 13.24 -8.96 -15.66
CA ILE A 446 12.54 -10.08 -16.31
C ILE A 446 13.29 -11.43 -16.10
N PRO A 447 14.62 -11.54 -16.31
CA PRO A 447 15.38 -12.74 -15.94
C PRO A 447 15.31 -13.10 -14.45
N LEU A 448 15.29 -12.11 -13.55
CA LEU A 448 15.19 -12.34 -12.10
C LEU A 448 13.82 -12.90 -11.69
N LEU A 449 12.74 -12.49 -12.37
CA LEU A 449 11.44 -13.13 -12.23
C LEU A 449 11.46 -14.60 -12.66
N GLU A 450 12.34 -15.02 -13.57
CA GLU A 450 12.41 -16.40 -14.08
C GLU A 450 13.56 -17.23 -13.49
N HIS A 451 14.26 -16.72 -12.47
CA HIS A 451 15.38 -17.37 -11.79
C HIS A 451 14.99 -18.71 -11.13
N GLU A 452 15.93 -19.66 -11.03
CA GLU A 452 15.67 -21.02 -10.48
C GLU A 452 15.41 -21.02 -8.96
N ASP A 453 16.18 -20.23 -8.20
CA ASP A 453 15.94 -19.97 -6.79
C ASP A 453 14.59 -19.24 -6.55
N ALA A 454 13.82 -19.75 -5.60
CA ALA A 454 12.51 -19.23 -5.23
C ALA A 454 12.59 -17.90 -4.45
N ASP A 455 13.67 -17.64 -3.71
CA ASP A 455 13.83 -16.40 -2.96
C ASP A 455 14.15 -15.23 -3.88
N ARG A 456 15.07 -15.40 -4.84
CA ARG A 456 15.28 -14.47 -5.96
C ARG A 456 13.98 -14.17 -6.70
N ARG A 457 13.16 -15.18 -7.05
CA ARG A 457 11.83 -14.94 -7.65
C ARG A 457 10.88 -14.20 -6.71
N TYR A 458 10.87 -14.51 -5.41
CA TYR A 458 10.00 -13.86 -4.41
C TYR A 458 10.30 -12.36 -4.33
N TYR A 459 11.57 -11.98 -4.17
CA TYR A 459 11.99 -10.58 -4.09
C TYR A 459 11.85 -9.86 -5.43
N ALA A 460 12.16 -10.50 -6.56
CA ALA A 460 11.93 -9.93 -7.89
C ALA A 460 10.43 -9.68 -8.17
N THR A 461 9.54 -10.54 -7.69
CA THR A 461 8.09 -10.39 -7.86
C THR A 461 7.51 -9.26 -7.00
N ILE A 462 8.12 -8.94 -5.85
CA ILE A 462 7.79 -7.73 -5.08
C ILE A 462 8.36 -6.49 -5.78
N LEU A 463 9.62 -6.52 -6.22
CA LEU A 463 10.25 -5.43 -6.95
C LEU A 463 9.45 -5.06 -8.22
N ALA A 464 8.85 -6.04 -8.90
CA ALA A 464 7.98 -5.80 -10.05
C ALA A 464 6.71 -4.98 -9.76
N SER A 465 6.26 -4.81 -8.50
CA SER A 465 5.14 -3.90 -8.19
C SER A 465 5.54 -2.42 -8.11
N GLU A 466 6.84 -2.09 -8.20
CA GLU A 466 7.31 -0.70 -8.28
C GLU A 466 7.24 -0.12 -9.71
N PHE A 467 6.96 -0.96 -10.72
CA PHE A 467 7.01 -0.61 -12.14
C PHE A 467 5.66 -0.83 -12.83
N VAL A 468 5.18 0.19 -13.55
CA VAL A 468 4.13 0.03 -14.56
C VAL A 468 4.84 -0.14 -15.91
N HIS A 469 4.92 -1.37 -16.43
CA HIS A 469 5.56 -1.64 -17.72
C HIS A 469 4.94 -2.86 -18.44
N PRO A 470 4.55 -2.75 -19.73
CA PRO A 470 3.94 -3.84 -20.51
C PRO A 470 4.68 -5.18 -20.42
N ASP A 471 6.01 -5.17 -20.60
CA ASP A 471 6.84 -6.38 -20.63
C ASP A 471 6.85 -7.17 -19.31
N LEU A 472 6.45 -6.57 -18.18
CA LEU A 472 6.34 -7.28 -16.89
C LEU A 472 5.05 -8.09 -16.75
N VAL A 473 3.99 -7.75 -17.50
CA VAL A 473 2.68 -8.41 -17.36
C VAL A 473 2.77 -9.91 -17.65
N GLN A 474 3.46 -10.30 -18.72
CA GLN A 474 3.53 -11.72 -19.11
C GLN A 474 4.43 -12.54 -18.16
N PRO A 475 5.65 -12.09 -17.76
CA PRO A 475 6.50 -12.74 -16.76
C PRO A 475 5.87 -12.81 -15.36
N VAL A 476 5.32 -11.72 -14.83
CA VAL A 476 4.61 -11.74 -13.53
C VAL A 476 3.37 -12.65 -13.62
N GLY A 477 2.68 -12.67 -14.76
CA GLY A 477 1.62 -13.63 -15.05
C GLY A 477 2.06 -15.10 -15.00
N ARG A 478 3.33 -15.43 -15.30
CA ARG A 478 3.89 -16.78 -15.11
C ARG A 478 4.15 -17.12 -13.64
N ARG A 479 4.23 -16.12 -12.75
CA ARG A 479 4.41 -16.29 -11.30
C ARG A 479 3.11 -16.59 -10.55
N ILE A 480 1.94 -16.44 -11.19
CA ILE A 480 0.66 -17.06 -10.73
C ILE A 480 0.80 -18.59 -10.58
N PHE A 481 1.61 -19.22 -11.43
CA PHE A 481 1.81 -20.67 -11.48
C PHE A 481 3.03 -21.17 -10.67
N ASP A 482 3.66 -20.30 -9.89
CA ASP A 482 4.87 -20.66 -9.15
C ASP A 482 4.60 -21.76 -8.10
N SER A 483 5.62 -22.53 -7.73
CA SER A 483 5.53 -23.51 -6.63
C SER A 483 5.45 -22.80 -5.28
N ASP A 484 6.12 -21.67 -5.13
CA ASP A 484 6.15 -20.90 -3.88
C ASP A 484 4.85 -20.09 -3.66
N PRO A 485 4.18 -20.21 -2.49
CA PRO A 485 2.92 -19.51 -2.21
C PRO A 485 3.09 -18.00 -2.02
N GLY A 486 4.24 -17.54 -1.55
CA GLY A 486 4.59 -16.13 -1.42
C GLY A 486 4.81 -15.49 -2.78
N VAL A 487 5.54 -16.15 -3.68
CA VAL A 487 5.71 -15.73 -5.09
C VAL A 487 4.35 -15.59 -5.77
N ARG A 488 3.47 -16.60 -5.67
CA ARG A 488 2.11 -16.51 -6.21
C ARG A 488 1.32 -15.33 -5.63
N SER A 489 1.46 -15.07 -4.32
CA SER A 489 0.72 -13.99 -3.65
C SER A 489 1.21 -12.61 -4.06
N ASN A 490 2.51 -12.43 -4.21
CA ASN A 490 3.12 -11.19 -4.69
C ASN A 490 2.89 -10.99 -6.20
N ALA A 491 2.76 -12.07 -6.98
CA ALA A 491 2.43 -11.98 -8.41
C ALA A 491 1.09 -11.28 -8.64
N TYR A 492 0.06 -11.60 -7.84
CA TYR A 492 -1.21 -10.86 -7.91
C TYR A 492 -1.08 -9.39 -7.47
N ARG A 493 -0.17 -9.05 -6.54
CA ARG A 493 0.09 -7.66 -6.13
C ARG A 493 0.72 -6.85 -7.26
N ALA A 494 1.78 -7.37 -7.88
CA ALA A 494 2.39 -6.74 -9.04
C ALA A 494 1.40 -6.64 -10.21
N LEU A 495 0.60 -7.68 -10.47
CA LEU A 495 -0.47 -7.62 -11.49
C LEU A 495 -1.57 -6.59 -11.17
N SER A 496 -1.85 -6.32 -9.91
CA SER A 496 -2.83 -5.30 -9.52
C SER A 496 -2.34 -3.86 -9.83
N VAL A 497 -1.03 -3.63 -9.90
CA VAL A 497 -0.43 -2.39 -10.40
C VAL A 497 -0.31 -2.41 -11.93
N LEU A 498 0.09 -3.55 -12.49
CA LEU A 498 0.26 -3.74 -13.95
C LEU A 498 -1.07 -3.85 -14.73
N TYR A 499 -2.23 -3.75 -14.07
CA TYR A 499 -3.54 -3.65 -14.73
C TYR A 499 -3.62 -2.45 -15.69
N ALA A 500 -2.92 -1.35 -15.38
CA ALA A 500 -2.81 -0.18 -16.25
C ALA A 500 -2.14 -0.46 -17.62
N CYS A 501 -1.54 -1.63 -17.82
CA CYS A 501 -1.08 -2.11 -19.12
C CYS A 501 -2.20 -2.97 -19.77
N GLU A 502 -3.32 -2.32 -20.10
CA GLU A 502 -4.59 -2.98 -20.44
C GLU A 502 -4.49 -4.03 -21.55
N VAL A 503 -3.73 -3.74 -22.62
CA VAL A 503 -3.57 -4.62 -23.79
C VAL A 503 -2.87 -5.91 -23.41
N GLU A 504 -1.75 -5.82 -22.68
CA GLU A 504 -0.99 -6.97 -22.21
C GLU A 504 -1.75 -7.71 -21.09
N PHE A 505 -2.51 -6.99 -20.27
CA PHE A 505 -3.34 -7.59 -19.22
C PHE A 505 -4.49 -8.40 -19.83
N MET A 506 -5.16 -7.91 -20.88
CA MET A 506 -6.13 -8.69 -21.66
C MET A 506 -5.50 -9.95 -22.28
N GLN A 507 -4.28 -9.85 -22.82
CA GLN A 507 -3.55 -11.03 -23.33
C GLN A 507 -3.25 -12.04 -22.21
N LEU A 508 -2.90 -11.59 -21.00
CA LEU A 508 -2.73 -12.46 -19.84
C LEU A 508 -4.05 -13.14 -19.45
N ILE A 509 -5.15 -12.40 -19.40
CA ILE A 509 -6.49 -12.94 -19.11
C ILE A 509 -6.89 -14.01 -20.14
N GLU A 510 -6.68 -13.80 -21.45
CA GLU A 510 -6.96 -14.84 -22.45
C GLU A 510 -6.03 -16.06 -22.33
N ARG A 511 -4.75 -15.90 -22.00
CA ARG A 511 -3.86 -17.04 -21.70
C ARG A 511 -4.36 -17.84 -20.48
N LEU A 512 -4.88 -17.17 -19.45
CA LEU A 512 -5.50 -17.81 -18.29
C LEU A 512 -6.83 -18.48 -18.66
N ARG A 513 -7.71 -17.84 -19.43
CA ARG A 513 -8.97 -18.41 -19.95
C ARG A 513 -8.71 -19.67 -20.79
N ALA A 514 -7.67 -19.66 -21.64
CA ALA A 514 -7.24 -20.83 -22.40
C ALA A 514 -6.72 -21.96 -21.49
N SER A 515 -5.85 -21.64 -20.51
CA SER A 515 -5.32 -22.65 -19.58
C SER A 515 -6.36 -23.19 -18.60
N ALA A 516 -7.42 -22.44 -18.29
CA ALA A 516 -8.57 -22.91 -17.51
C ALA A 516 -9.45 -23.88 -18.31
N ARG A 517 -9.49 -23.74 -19.63
CA ARG A 517 -10.22 -24.65 -20.55
C ARG A 517 -9.45 -25.94 -20.86
N ASP A 518 -8.13 -25.98 -20.68
CA ASP A 518 -7.31 -27.19 -20.92
C ASP A 518 -7.39 -28.21 -19.77
N GLY A 519 -8.48 -28.98 -19.75
CA GLY A 519 -8.70 -30.08 -18.80
C GLY A 519 -7.69 -31.23 -18.85
N ARG A 520 -6.75 -31.25 -19.80
CA ARG A 520 -5.66 -32.26 -19.85
C ARG A 520 -4.60 -32.03 -18.76
N LYS A 521 -4.56 -30.83 -18.16
CA LYS A 521 -3.55 -30.42 -17.17
C LYS A 521 -4.22 -29.88 -15.90
N LEU A 522 -4.69 -30.79 -15.05
CA LEU A 522 -5.46 -30.48 -13.83
C LEU A 522 -4.85 -29.36 -12.95
N ALA A 523 -3.54 -29.36 -12.71
CA ALA A 523 -2.91 -28.34 -11.85
C ALA A 523 -2.92 -26.93 -12.49
N PRO A 524 -2.41 -26.73 -13.73
CA PRO A 524 -2.62 -25.48 -14.47
C PRO A 524 -4.09 -25.06 -14.61
N GLN A 525 -5.01 -25.99 -14.87
CA GLN A 525 -6.45 -25.68 -14.95
C GLN A 525 -6.98 -25.09 -13.64
N VAL A 526 -6.76 -25.77 -12.51
CA VAL A 526 -7.22 -25.32 -11.18
C VAL A 526 -6.62 -23.96 -10.83
N ILE A 527 -5.32 -23.76 -11.04
CA ILE A 527 -4.65 -22.49 -10.81
C ILE A 527 -5.24 -21.38 -11.69
N SER A 528 -5.54 -21.66 -12.96
CA SER A 528 -6.11 -20.68 -13.88
C SER A 528 -7.53 -20.25 -13.49
N VAL A 529 -8.37 -21.20 -13.04
CA VAL A 529 -9.71 -20.90 -12.53
C VAL A 529 -9.63 -20.01 -11.29
N GLU A 530 -8.80 -20.37 -10.30
CA GLU A 530 -8.57 -19.54 -9.11
C GLU A 530 -8.00 -18.15 -9.45
N ALA A 531 -7.12 -18.08 -10.45
CA ALA A 531 -6.49 -16.84 -10.88
C ALA A 531 -7.48 -15.88 -11.56
N LEU A 532 -8.31 -16.38 -12.47
CA LEU A 532 -9.38 -15.60 -13.11
C LEU A 532 -10.41 -15.11 -12.08
N GLY A 533 -10.77 -15.96 -11.11
CA GLY A 533 -11.62 -15.54 -9.98
C GLY A 533 -10.98 -14.47 -9.09
N ARG A 534 -9.65 -14.52 -8.87
CA ARG A 534 -8.88 -13.49 -8.14
C ARG A 534 -8.74 -12.19 -8.94
N LEU A 535 -8.44 -12.27 -10.23
CA LEU A 535 -8.35 -11.15 -11.17
C LEU A 535 -9.73 -10.65 -11.64
N ARG A 536 -10.81 -11.09 -10.98
CA ARG A 536 -12.20 -10.65 -11.15
C ARG A 536 -12.75 -10.75 -12.58
N ASP A 537 -12.27 -11.70 -13.38
CA ASP A 537 -12.77 -11.96 -14.73
C ASP A 537 -14.26 -12.36 -14.74
N VAL A 538 -15.11 -11.45 -15.22
CA VAL A 538 -16.57 -11.62 -15.25
C VAL A 538 -17.03 -12.54 -16.37
N ASP A 539 -16.41 -12.53 -17.56
CA ASP A 539 -16.86 -13.35 -18.68
C ASP A 539 -16.69 -14.86 -18.41
N SER A 540 -15.71 -15.21 -17.57
CA SER A 540 -15.51 -16.59 -17.11
C SER A 540 -16.59 -17.10 -16.14
N PHE A 541 -17.53 -16.27 -15.69
CA PHE A 541 -18.56 -16.67 -14.72
C PHE A 541 -19.39 -17.86 -15.21
N GLU A 542 -19.94 -17.79 -16.43
CA GLU A 542 -20.76 -18.88 -17.01
C GLU A 542 -19.92 -20.17 -17.20
N PHE A 543 -18.65 -20.02 -17.56
CA PHE A 543 -17.71 -21.13 -17.63
C PHE A 543 -17.46 -21.76 -16.25
N PHE A 544 -17.31 -20.98 -15.18
CA PHE A 544 -17.21 -21.53 -13.82
C PHE A 544 -18.50 -22.25 -13.39
N VAL A 545 -19.68 -21.75 -13.79
CA VAL A 545 -20.95 -22.46 -13.57
C VAL A 545 -20.96 -23.81 -14.32
N SER A 546 -20.35 -23.88 -15.51
CA SER A 546 -20.24 -25.13 -16.25
C SER A 546 -19.36 -26.17 -15.53
N LEU A 547 -18.24 -25.72 -14.95
CA LEU A 547 -17.24 -26.52 -14.22
C LEU A 547 -17.75 -27.14 -12.90
N LEU A 548 -18.91 -26.74 -12.38
CA LEU A 548 -19.51 -27.36 -11.19
C LEU A 548 -19.97 -28.82 -11.40
N ASP A 549 -20.13 -29.25 -12.66
CA ASP A 549 -20.41 -30.64 -13.04
C ASP A 549 -19.12 -31.45 -13.34
N SER A 550 -17.93 -30.89 -13.11
CA SER A 550 -16.66 -31.57 -13.38
C SER A 550 -16.49 -32.83 -12.50
N PRO A 551 -15.94 -33.95 -13.01
CA PRO A 551 -15.57 -35.08 -12.15
C PRO A 551 -14.41 -34.74 -11.18
N GLU A 552 -13.68 -33.66 -11.46
CA GLU A 552 -12.51 -33.25 -10.68
C GLU A 552 -12.89 -32.33 -9.52
N ASP A 553 -12.91 -32.94 -8.34
CA ASP A 553 -13.19 -32.37 -7.03
C ASP A 553 -12.42 -31.05 -6.73
N ARG A 554 -11.19 -30.93 -7.27
CA ARG A 554 -10.37 -29.71 -7.19
C ARG A 554 -10.88 -28.59 -8.10
N VAL A 555 -11.36 -28.93 -9.29
CA VAL A 555 -11.92 -27.99 -10.27
C VAL A 555 -13.26 -27.44 -9.78
N ILE A 556 -14.12 -28.31 -9.20
CA ILE A 556 -15.37 -27.89 -8.57
C ILE A 556 -15.10 -26.86 -7.46
N ARG A 557 -14.15 -27.12 -6.56
CA ARG A 557 -13.78 -26.19 -5.48
C ARG A 557 -13.24 -24.85 -6.01
N ALA A 558 -12.36 -24.87 -7.02
CA ALA A 558 -11.83 -23.65 -7.62
C ALA A 558 -12.93 -22.82 -8.31
N ALA A 559 -13.83 -23.47 -9.04
CA ALA A 559 -14.96 -22.82 -9.71
C ALA A 559 -15.94 -22.22 -8.71
N HIS A 560 -16.33 -22.98 -7.67
CA HIS A 560 -17.18 -22.49 -6.58
C HIS A 560 -16.58 -21.28 -5.86
N ALA A 561 -15.31 -21.37 -5.44
CA ALA A 561 -14.62 -20.26 -4.78
C ALA A 561 -14.53 -19.00 -5.67
N SER A 562 -14.41 -19.18 -6.99
CA SER A 562 -14.37 -18.09 -7.97
C SER A 562 -15.75 -17.46 -8.19
N LEU A 563 -16.82 -18.26 -8.31
CA LEU A 563 -18.21 -17.78 -8.37
C LEU A 563 -18.58 -16.96 -7.13
N VAL A 564 -18.22 -17.43 -5.93
CA VAL A 564 -18.43 -16.73 -4.66
C VAL A 564 -17.60 -15.43 -4.58
N ARG A 565 -16.38 -15.42 -5.13
CA ARG A 565 -15.52 -14.21 -5.19
C ARG A 565 -16.01 -13.18 -6.20
N LEU A 566 -16.57 -13.61 -7.33
CA LEU A 566 -17.16 -12.71 -8.33
C LEU A 566 -18.50 -12.12 -7.85
N SER A 567 -19.40 -12.93 -7.28
CA SER A 567 -20.78 -12.51 -6.96
C SER A 567 -21.02 -11.99 -5.53
N CYS A 568 -20.16 -12.35 -4.58
CA CYS A 568 -20.45 -12.27 -3.13
C CYS A 568 -21.78 -12.93 -2.70
N GLN A 569 -22.22 -13.95 -3.45
CA GLN A 569 -23.31 -14.86 -3.09
C GLN A 569 -22.73 -16.27 -2.85
N ASP A 570 -23.50 -17.16 -2.22
CA ASP A 570 -23.18 -18.59 -2.22
C ASP A 570 -24.42 -19.46 -2.39
N PHE A 571 -24.38 -20.36 -3.38
CA PHE A 571 -25.41 -21.38 -3.65
C PHE A 571 -24.88 -22.81 -3.54
N GLY A 572 -23.69 -22.99 -2.97
CA GLY A 572 -22.91 -24.23 -2.95
C GLY A 572 -22.46 -24.63 -4.37
N THR A 573 -22.26 -25.93 -4.59
CA THR A 573 -21.96 -26.50 -5.92
C THR A 573 -23.20 -26.65 -6.81
N ASN A 574 -24.35 -26.05 -6.46
CA ASN A 574 -25.60 -26.23 -7.18
C ASN A 574 -25.65 -25.41 -8.48
N LYS A 575 -25.16 -26.01 -9.58
CA LYS A 575 -25.14 -25.41 -10.92
C LYS A 575 -26.46 -24.73 -11.32
N LYS A 576 -27.61 -25.39 -11.12
CA LYS A 576 -28.92 -24.84 -11.50
C LYS A 576 -29.23 -23.52 -10.79
N LYS A 577 -28.91 -23.40 -9.49
CA LYS A 577 -29.07 -22.13 -8.75
C LYS A 577 -28.15 -21.03 -9.30
N TRP A 578 -26.90 -21.38 -9.62
CA TRP A 578 -25.95 -20.43 -10.21
C TRP A 578 -26.38 -19.96 -11.59
N THR A 579 -26.86 -20.85 -12.47
CA THR A 579 -27.42 -20.47 -13.78
C THR A 579 -28.60 -19.52 -13.61
N THR A 580 -29.63 -19.88 -12.84
CA THR A 580 -30.81 -19.01 -12.61
C THR A 580 -30.47 -17.69 -11.93
N TRP A 581 -29.41 -17.63 -11.12
CA TRP A 581 -28.89 -16.36 -10.63
C TRP A 581 -28.23 -15.55 -11.75
N TYR A 582 -27.35 -16.15 -12.54
CA TYR A 582 -26.64 -15.48 -13.63
C TYR A 582 -27.59 -14.98 -14.73
N ASP A 583 -28.63 -15.74 -15.11
CA ASP A 583 -29.67 -15.32 -16.05
C ASP A 583 -30.33 -13.97 -15.66
N LYS A 584 -30.38 -13.68 -14.35
CA LYS A 584 -30.97 -12.47 -13.75
C LYS A 584 -29.96 -11.37 -13.40
N HIS A 585 -28.65 -11.66 -13.38
CA HIS A 585 -27.60 -10.73 -12.91
C HIS A 585 -26.49 -10.47 -13.94
N GLY A 586 -26.23 -11.38 -14.88
CA GLY A 586 -25.16 -11.32 -15.87
C GLY A 586 -25.22 -10.16 -16.88
N ARG A 587 -26.35 -9.43 -16.95
CA ARG A 587 -26.49 -8.19 -17.73
C ARG A 587 -26.26 -6.90 -16.91
N ARG A 588 -26.05 -7.02 -15.59
CA ARG A 588 -25.76 -5.91 -14.69
C ARG A 588 -24.26 -5.88 -14.41
N HIS A 589 -23.68 -4.69 -14.27
CA HIS A 589 -22.25 -4.55 -13.97
C HIS A 589 -21.92 -5.17 -12.61
N ARG A 590 -20.71 -5.73 -12.45
CA ARG A 590 -20.31 -6.47 -11.24
C ARG A 590 -20.41 -5.64 -9.95
N VAL A 591 -20.24 -4.32 -10.01
CA VAL A 591 -20.46 -3.42 -8.87
C VAL A 591 -21.88 -3.57 -8.31
N GLU A 592 -22.91 -3.76 -9.13
CA GLU A 592 -24.27 -4.03 -8.64
C GLU A 592 -24.39 -5.35 -7.88
N TRP A 593 -23.59 -6.37 -8.24
CA TRP A 593 -23.60 -7.66 -7.55
C TRP A 593 -23.01 -7.52 -6.14
N LEU A 594 -21.96 -6.70 -5.99
CA LEU A 594 -21.40 -6.37 -4.68
C LEU A 594 -22.38 -5.54 -3.85
N ILE A 595 -23.10 -4.59 -4.47
CA ILE A 595 -24.16 -3.81 -3.80
C ILE A 595 -25.30 -4.74 -3.33
N ASP A 596 -25.67 -5.76 -4.11
CA ASP A 596 -26.60 -6.80 -3.68
C ASP A 596 -26.00 -7.69 -2.56
N GLY A 597 -24.69 -7.95 -2.60
CA GLY A 597 -23.91 -8.66 -1.56
C GLY A 597 -23.95 -8.03 -0.16
N LEU A 598 -24.09 -6.70 -0.05
CA LEU A 598 -24.25 -5.99 1.23
C LEU A 598 -25.47 -6.47 2.06
N MET A 599 -26.46 -7.12 1.41
CA MET A 599 -27.65 -7.65 2.07
C MET A 599 -27.58 -9.14 2.38
N HIS A 600 -26.50 -9.83 2.02
CA HIS A 600 -26.34 -11.29 2.20
C HIS A 600 -26.48 -11.74 3.68
N PRO A 601 -27.09 -12.90 3.98
CA PRO A 601 -27.26 -13.37 5.36
C PRO A 601 -25.95 -13.72 6.08
N ASP A 602 -24.97 -14.29 5.39
CA ASP A 602 -23.61 -14.51 5.93
C ASP A 602 -22.83 -13.19 5.97
N GLU A 603 -22.26 -12.88 7.12
CA GLU A 603 -21.40 -11.71 7.37
C GLU A 603 -20.08 -11.77 6.61
N ARG A 604 -19.50 -12.97 6.39
CA ARG A 604 -18.23 -13.10 5.67
C ARG A 604 -18.34 -12.59 4.23
N LEU A 605 -19.48 -12.83 3.57
CA LEU A 605 -19.75 -12.28 2.24
C LEU A 605 -20.19 -10.82 2.26
N ARG A 606 -20.89 -10.34 3.32
CA ARG A 606 -21.14 -8.90 3.50
C ARG A 606 -19.85 -8.11 3.63
N ARG A 607 -18.90 -8.61 4.42
CA ARG A 607 -17.56 -8.04 4.62
C ARG A 607 -16.79 -8.00 3.29
N ARG A 608 -16.67 -9.13 2.58
CA ARG A 608 -16.04 -9.14 1.25
C ARG A 608 -16.68 -8.13 0.29
N ALA A 609 -18.01 -8.04 0.26
CA ALA A 609 -18.72 -7.09 -0.60
C ALA A 609 -18.48 -5.62 -0.20
N SER A 610 -18.45 -5.29 1.08
CA SER A 610 -18.18 -3.92 1.56
C SER A 610 -16.73 -3.50 1.38
N ASP A 611 -15.80 -4.39 1.67
CA ASP A 611 -14.37 -4.13 1.58
C ASP A 611 -13.99 -3.93 0.11
N GLU A 612 -14.54 -4.76 -0.79
CA GLU A 612 -14.31 -4.61 -2.22
C GLU A 612 -15.03 -3.38 -2.82
N LEU A 613 -16.25 -3.05 -2.38
CA LEU A 613 -16.88 -1.79 -2.79
C LEU A 613 -16.10 -0.56 -2.32
N LYS A 614 -15.60 -0.54 -1.09
CA LYS A 614 -14.76 0.56 -0.57
C LYS A 614 -13.53 0.77 -1.47
N HIS A 615 -12.87 -0.31 -1.89
CA HIS A 615 -11.69 -0.22 -2.74
C HIS A 615 -12.01 0.19 -4.19
N LEU A 616 -12.99 -0.44 -4.84
CA LEU A 616 -13.33 -0.12 -6.23
C LEU A 616 -13.92 1.30 -6.35
N THR A 617 -14.90 1.63 -5.51
CA THR A 617 -15.65 2.89 -5.65
C THR A 617 -14.95 4.10 -5.04
N GLN A 618 -13.94 3.87 -4.17
CA GLN A 618 -13.32 4.87 -3.29
C GLN A 618 -14.32 5.63 -2.37
N GLU A 619 -15.58 5.19 -2.33
CA GLU A 619 -16.68 5.81 -1.58
C GLU A 619 -17.06 4.95 -0.37
N TYR A 620 -17.07 5.57 0.81
CA TYR A 620 -17.39 4.90 2.07
C TYR A 620 -18.64 5.50 2.73
N PHE A 621 -19.77 4.85 2.54
CA PHE A 621 -21.07 5.35 3.01
C PHE A 621 -21.43 5.00 4.47
N GLY A 622 -20.43 4.62 5.28
CA GLY A 622 -20.58 4.21 6.68
C GLY A 622 -21.11 2.78 6.84
N TYR A 623 -20.61 1.85 6.04
CA TYR A 623 -21.02 0.44 6.12
C TYR A 623 -20.17 -0.34 7.12
N ASP A 624 -20.82 -1.12 7.99
CA ASP A 624 -20.19 -2.19 8.76
C ASP A 624 -20.96 -3.53 8.55
N PRO A 625 -20.28 -4.69 8.44
CA PRO A 625 -20.94 -5.98 8.22
C PRO A 625 -21.91 -6.42 9.32
N GLY A 626 -21.77 -5.94 10.55
CA GLY A 626 -22.62 -6.23 11.70
C GLY A 626 -23.90 -5.38 11.79
N LEU A 627 -24.05 -4.35 10.95
CA LEU A 627 -25.22 -3.45 10.94
C LEU A 627 -26.56 -4.21 10.85
N SER A 628 -27.60 -3.65 11.48
CA SER A 628 -28.95 -4.22 11.40
C SER A 628 -29.47 -4.20 9.96
N LYS A 629 -30.46 -5.05 9.64
CA LYS A 629 -31.02 -5.14 8.28
C LYS A 629 -31.48 -3.78 7.74
N LYS A 630 -32.11 -2.95 8.59
CA LYS A 630 -32.61 -1.61 8.24
C LYS A 630 -31.47 -0.63 7.92
N GLU A 631 -30.37 -0.69 8.65
CA GLU A 631 -29.19 0.16 8.40
C GLU A 631 -28.45 -0.29 7.14
N ARG A 632 -28.33 -1.60 6.91
CA ARG A 632 -27.78 -2.14 5.66
C ARG A 632 -28.63 -1.79 4.45
N GLU A 633 -29.96 -1.84 4.56
CA GLU A 633 -30.88 -1.33 3.51
C GLU A 633 -30.66 0.16 3.22
N ALA A 634 -30.46 0.98 4.27
CA ALA A 634 -30.20 2.41 4.10
C ALA A 634 -28.84 2.69 3.43
N VAL A 635 -27.78 1.96 3.77
CA VAL A 635 -26.45 2.12 3.16
C VAL A 635 -26.39 1.51 1.75
N GLN A 636 -27.06 0.37 1.51
CA GLN A 636 -27.23 -0.19 0.17
C GLN A 636 -27.95 0.81 -0.73
N LYS A 637 -28.98 1.53 -0.23
CA LYS A 637 -29.66 2.58 -0.99
C LYS A 637 -28.71 3.73 -1.37
N LYS A 638 -27.79 4.14 -0.50
CA LYS A 638 -26.74 5.13 -0.83
C LYS A 638 -25.88 4.63 -2.00
N TYR A 639 -25.35 3.41 -1.93
CA TYR A 639 -24.57 2.82 -3.03
C TYR A 639 -25.38 2.69 -4.34
N ARG A 640 -26.66 2.29 -4.27
CA ARG A 640 -27.55 2.27 -5.45
C ARG A 640 -27.73 3.66 -6.07
N THR A 641 -27.95 4.69 -5.26
CA THR A 641 -28.10 6.07 -5.75
C THR A 641 -26.79 6.62 -6.32
N TRP A 642 -25.64 6.35 -5.69
CA TRP A 642 -24.32 6.70 -6.22
C TRP A 642 -24.03 5.99 -7.55
N TRP A 643 -24.35 4.69 -7.67
CA TRP A 643 -24.18 3.95 -8.91
C TRP A 643 -25.01 4.56 -10.05
N GLN A 644 -26.24 4.98 -9.76
CA GLN A 644 -27.14 5.60 -10.74
C GLN A 644 -26.75 7.03 -11.16
N SER A 645 -25.97 7.77 -10.37
CA SER A 645 -25.63 9.18 -10.65
C SER A 645 -24.18 9.41 -11.08
N VAL A 646 -23.25 8.58 -10.60
CA VAL A 646 -21.79 8.74 -10.77
C VAL A 646 -21.14 7.43 -11.19
N GLY A 647 -21.40 6.34 -10.44
CA GLY A 647 -20.69 5.08 -10.62
C GLY A 647 -20.86 4.45 -12.01
N PHE A 648 -22.05 4.44 -12.59
CA PHE A 648 -22.25 3.90 -13.94
C PHE A 648 -21.38 4.61 -14.98
N ARG A 649 -21.30 5.95 -14.93
CA ARG A 649 -20.46 6.73 -15.84
C ARG A 649 -18.97 6.43 -15.68
N MET A 650 -18.50 6.25 -14.44
CA MET A 650 -17.10 5.95 -14.14
C MET A 650 -16.65 4.55 -14.60
N PHE A 651 -17.56 3.58 -14.68
CA PHE A 651 -17.24 2.17 -14.90
C PHE A 651 -17.80 1.58 -16.20
N VAL A 652 -18.56 2.35 -16.99
CA VAL A 652 -19.23 1.89 -18.23
C VAL A 652 -19.11 2.91 -19.37
N ASP A 653 -19.26 4.21 -19.10
CA ASP A 653 -19.26 5.25 -20.15
C ASP A 653 -17.85 5.81 -20.46
N SER A 654 -16.80 5.29 -19.81
CA SER A 654 -15.42 5.80 -19.90
C SER A 654 -14.72 5.56 -21.25
N GLU A 655 -15.32 4.78 -22.16
CA GLU A 655 -14.85 4.58 -23.54
C GLU A 655 -15.46 5.58 -24.55
N GLY A 656 -16.33 6.51 -24.10
CA GLY A 656 -17.27 7.21 -25.00
C GLY A 656 -16.95 8.65 -25.46
N ASP A 657 -16.32 9.50 -24.63
CA ASP A 657 -16.21 10.95 -24.89
C ASP A 657 -14.88 11.36 -25.56
N ASP A 658 -14.76 11.13 -26.89
CA ASP A 658 -13.83 11.91 -27.74
C ASP A 658 -14.56 13.18 -28.26
N PRO A 659 -14.20 14.39 -27.80
CA PRO A 659 -14.80 15.64 -28.28
C PRO A 659 -14.38 16.04 -29.71
N GLY A 660 -13.57 15.23 -30.40
CA GLY A 660 -12.97 15.51 -31.70
C GLY A 660 -13.91 15.52 -32.93
N GLN A 661 -15.19 15.16 -32.81
CA GLN A 661 -16.14 15.14 -33.95
C GLN A 661 -17.34 16.09 -33.82
N VAL A 662 -17.08 17.40 -33.78
CA VAL A 662 -18.09 18.41 -34.13
C VAL A 662 -18.08 18.64 -35.65
N HIS A 663 -19.27 18.64 -36.27
CA HIS A 663 -19.43 18.59 -37.72
C HIS A 663 -18.82 19.79 -38.49
N GLY A 664 -18.02 19.48 -39.52
CA GLY A 664 -17.80 20.37 -40.67
C GLY A 664 -18.74 20.02 -41.82
N ARG A 665 -19.37 21.05 -42.39
CA ARG A 665 -20.03 21.03 -43.71
C ARG A 665 -19.22 21.87 -44.69
#